data_AF-A0A538RI67-F1
#
_entry.id   AF-A0A538RI67-F1
#
_cell.length_a   1.000
_cell.length_b   1.000
_cell.length_c   1.000
_cell.angle_alpha   90.00
_cell.angle_beta   90.00
_cell.angle_gamma   90.00
#
_symmetry.space_group_name_H-M   'P 1'
#
loop_
_entity.id
_entity.type
_entity.pdbx_description
1 polymer ?
#
loop_
_entity_poly.entity_id
_entity_poly.type
_entity_poly.pdbx_seq_one_letter_code
_entity_poly.pdbx_strand_id
1 'polypeptide(L)'
;MSSLLHSSRLRTARGTPAFLVVLTLVGAACSAKAPAAGESRPAAPEAHAAPAGAPAAAAADPVPAPDPRERSLATAVLLLLQHEHLLRKPIDDELSRTAFDTYLDRLDASKMFLLRKDRDALGRYADKIDDELRSGVLDLAHEGSRIYVSRVEVVEKVVAEMLAPPFNHDDEEWFEIDPKKVEVATTEQELRDRWRRRLELEVLERVAQMETRLKAEDERAHGKEPTKDTKDASKDTIKDAHRPGGAPDAHKAPGAKGPGARNGGKGADRNLGKAPDKATGKAAGKAAGKGTDTKAPGAAPGRDEAGSADRDADDEDAPRMPVASIPTTPEAREAKARADLAKTYAARFTRLRHPGPFDAASELINAVASSLDPHTDYLPPADKANFDIRMSGSLEGIGALLRERDDYVEVVEIVPGGASWRHGGLQPGDLILSVAAEGQDPVDVVDMRLDDVVKMIRGPKGTVVHLRIQKSTGAQESISITRDVVVVEESYARGAVLGHGSQHPVGYIHLPSFYGGRGPGQRTAGRDIAHLLGEMKALKVAGVILDIRGNGGGLLGEAVTMTGALIDRGPVVQVQDSRGTRETYSDDNAGMDFDGPVVVLVDRFSASASEILAGALQDYHRAVIVGTGPTHGKGTVQTLAELDRVVRSGVDLGSLKVTVQQFFRVSGSSTQREGVTPDILLPDPAAHVETGERTLDHAIPWSQIPAVPHDMWPAKWKPTALAERSAARVAKQPALAKIASLTQVLKASREDTRIPLQRTAWEAHRKQQRAALDAASPDLKSGPAALAVKSLDDPSLPPPGPGGKVDDRLARWRDTVARDPWIEECANVLADMAK
;
A
#
# COMPACT_ATOMS: atom_id res chain seq x y z
N MET A 1 27.39 -8.09 -50.54
CA MET A 1 27.95 -6.74 -50.77
C MET A 1 27.54 -5.93 -49.55
N SER A 2 28.34 -5.89 -48.48
CA SER A 2 29.49 -4.98 -48.28
C SER A 2 29.02 -3.51 -48.26
N SER A 3 29.26 -2.67 -47.25
CA SER A 3 30.07 -2.80 -46.01
C SER A 3 29.56 -1.76 -44.97
N LEU A 4 29.91 -1.76 -43.67
CA LEU A 4 30.88 -2.52 -42.85
C LEU A 4 30.39 -2.50 -41.36
N LEU A 5 30.91 -3.39 -40.51
CA LEU A 5 30.82 -3.36 -39.04
C LEU A 5 32.15 -2.83 -38.45
N HIS A 6 32.22 -2.56 -37.13
CA HIS A 6 33.37 -3.00 -36.33
C HIS A 6 32.98 -3.22 -34.87
N SER A 7 33.00 -4.48 -34.45
CA SER A 7 33.10 -4.91 -33.06
C SER A 7 34.04 -6.13 -33.03
N SER A 8 34.89 -6.23 -32.01
CA SER A 8 35.81 -7.37 -31.89
C SER A 8 36.17 -7.65 -30.43
N ARG A 9 35.66 -8.77 -29.92
CA ARG A 9 36.16 -9.45 -28.72
C ARG A 9 37.39 -10.30 -29.09
N LEU A 10 38.26 -10.64 -28.14
CA LEU A 10 38.53 -12.03 -27.68
C LEU A 10 39.95 -12.30 -27.10
N ARG A 11 39.91 -13.13 -26.05
CA ARG A 11 40.81 -14.25 -25.68
C ARG A 11 42.04 -14.05 -24.79
N THR A 12 42.13 -15.07 -23.94
CA THR A 12 43.05 -15.41 -22.85
C THR A 12 44.35 -16.06 -23.30
N ALA A 13 45.42 -15.92 -22.50
CA ALA A 13 46.52 -16.89 -22.40
C ALA A 13 47.06 -16.97 -20.95
N ARG A 14 47.60 -18.13 -20.55
CA ARG A 14 48.19 -18.40 -19.21
C ARG A 14 49.71 -18.18 -19.22
N GLY A 15 50.30 -17.82 -18.07
CA GLY A 15 51.75 -17.91 -17.86
C GLY A 15 52.26 -17.28 -16.54
N THR A 16 52.43 -18.09 -15.50
CA THR A 16 53.36 -17.85 -14.37
C THR A 16 54.82 -18.04 -14.84
N PRO A 17 55.90 -17.56 -14.15
CA PRO A 17 56.12 -17.72 -12.69
C PRO A 17 56.99 -16.66 -11.95
N ALA A 18 57.27 -16.99 -10.68
CA ALA A 18 58.53 -16.76 -9.92
C ALA A 18 58.67 -15.57 -8.94
N PHE A 19 59.05 -15.94 -7.71
CA PHE A 19 59.66 -15.14 -6.64
C PHE A 19 60.99 -14.50 -7.05
N LEU A 20 61.35 -13.34 -6.46
CA LEU A 20 62.56 -13.23 -5.60
C LEU A 20 62.53 -12.00 -4.68
N VAL A 21 63.22 -12.11 -3.53
CA VAL A 21 63.40 -11.10 -2.47
C VAL A 21 64.83 -10.52 -2.50
N VAL A 22 64.97 -9.19 -2.39
CA VAL A 22 66.14 -8.42 -1.90
C VAL A 22 65.57 -7.08 -1.40
N LEU A 23 65.45 -6.72 -0.12
CA LEU A 23 66.38 -6.61 1.02
C LEU A 23 67.54 -5.61 0.83
N THR A 24 67.39 -4.41 1.40
CA THR A 24 68.53 -3.62 1.93
C THR A 24 68.12 -2.93 3.23
N LEU A 25 69.01 -2.94 4.21
CA LEU A 25 68.75 -2.65 5.62
C LEU A 25 69.93 -1.85 6.20
N VAL A 26 69.71 -0.59 6.60
CA VAL A 26 70.57 0.24 7.47
C VAL A 26 69.66 1.32 8.09
N GLY A 27 69.70 1.69 9.37
CA GLY A 27 70.44 1.16 10.52
C GLY A 27 70.05 1.91 11.81
N ALA A 28 70.10 1.18 12.93
CA ALA A 28 70.42 1.53 14.32
C ALA A 28 70.92 2.97 14.67
N ALA A 29 70.79 3.51 15.90
CA ALA A 29 70.06 3.10 17.13
C ALA A 29 70.18 4.20 18.24
N CYS A 30 69.52 4.00 19.38
CA CYS A 30 69.78 4.62 20.72
C CYS A 30 69.43 6.11 20.92
N SER A 31 69.08 6.61 22.13
CA SER A 31 68.62 5.97 23.39
C SER A 31 68.06 7.00 24.42
N ALA A 32 66.87 6.68 24.98
CA ALA A 32 66.49 6.76 26.41
C ALA A 32 66.32 8.08 27.22
N LYS A 33 65.44 7.92 28.25
CA LYS A 33 65.31 8.61 29.57
C LYS A 33 64.46 9.89 29.76
N ALA A 34 63.46 9.75 30.64
CA ALA A 34 62.90 10.75 31.57
C ALA A 34 63.83 10.85 32.85
N PRO A 35 63.57 11.65 33.95
CA PRO A 35 62.30 12.28 34.39
C PRO A 35 62.35 13.63 35.21
N ALA A 36 61.16 14.11 35.62
CA ALA A 36 60.75 14.75 36.90
C ALA A 36 61.20 16.18 37.38
N ALA A 37 60.29 16.78 38.19
CA ALA A 37 60.39 17.94 39.13
C ALA A 37 60.60 19.37 38.53
N GLY A 38 60.21 20.49 39.17
CA GLY A 38 59.46 20.74 40.43
C GLY A 38 59.69 22.19 40.98
N GLU A 39 58.78 22.70 41.84
CA GLU A 39 58.88 23.92 42.69
C GLU A 39 58.79 25.35 42.05
N SER A 40 58.42 26.46 42.74
CA SER A 40 57.34 26.72 43.74
C SER A 40 57.16 28.23 44.11
N ARG A 41 55.89 28.70 44.25
CA ARG A 41 55.35 29.73 45.21
C ARG A 41 55.84 31.22 45.14
N PRO A 42 55.13 32.23 45.75
CA PRO A 42 54.23 32.19 46.93
C PRO A 42 52.79 32.78 46.80
N ALA A 43 52.05 32.73 47.92
CA ALA A 43 50.65 33.20 48.14
C ALA A 43 50.65 34.56 48.91
N ALA A 44 49.55 35.24 49.33
CA ALA A 44 48.12 34.96 49.60
C ALA A 44 47.33 36.32 49.59
N PRO A 45 46.07 36.53 50.07
CA PRO A 45 45.13 35.65 50.80
C PRO A 45 43.68 35.64 50.24
N GLU A 46 42.76 35.12 51.06
CA GLU A 46 41.40 34.64 50.74
C GLU A 46 40.30 35.71 50.60
N ALA A 47 39.24 35.39 49.86
CA ALA A 47 37.88 35.88 50.12
C ALA A 47 36.84 34.85 49.63
N HIS A 48 36.01 34.33 50.53
CA HIS A 48 34.86 33.50 50.16
C HIS A 48 33.76 34.35 49.51
N ALA A 49 33.37 34.01 48.28
CA ALA A 49 32.14 34.47 47.65
C ALA A 49 31.29 33.26 47.24
N ALA A 50 29.99 33.30 47.54
CA ALA A 50 29.06 32.24 47.16
C ALA A 50 28.94 32.14 45.63
N PRO A 51 28.70 30.94 45.06
CA PRO A 51 28.46 30.81 43.63
C PRO A 51 27.17 31.56 43.27
N ALA A 52 27.31 32.59 42.43
CA ALA A 52 26.17 33.21 41.77
C ALA A 52 25.43 32.16 40.94
N GLY A 53 24.10 32.32 40.81
CA GLY A 53 23.24 31.31 40.21
C GLY A 53 23.73 30.86 38.83
N ALA A 54 23.77 29.56 38.63
CA ALA A 54 23.99 28.99 37.31
C ALA A 54 22.94 29.55 36.34
N PRO A 55 23.31 30.00 35.13
CA PRO A 55 22.32 30.38 34.13
C PRO A 55 21.46 29.14 33.85
N ALA A 56 20.13 29.33 33.86
CA ALA A 56 19.22 28.27 33.43
C ALA A 56 19.65 27.83 32.03
N ALA A 57 19.94 26.53 31.87
CA ALA A 57 20.30 25.97 30.58
C ALA A 57 19.16 26.28 29.61
N ALA A 58 19.46 27.05 28.56
CA ALA A 58 18.50 27.26 27.49
C ALA A 58 18.12 25.88 26.94
N ALA A 59 16.82 25.59 26.89
CA ALA A 59 16.34 24.36 26.31
C ALA A 59 16.86 24.28 24.87
N ALA A 60 17.42 23.14 24.48
CA ALA A 60 17.87 22.92 23.11
C ALA A 60 16.68 23.07 22.15
N ASP A 61 16.93 23.60 20.95
CA ASP A 61 15.90 23.70 19.90
C ASP A 61 15.35 22.28 19.63
N PRO A 62 14.03 22.05 19.74
CA PRO A 62 13.45 20.73 19.52
C PRO A 62 13.51 20.29 18.06
N VAL A 63 13.76 21.22 17.12
CA VAL A 63 14.06 20.91 15.73
C VAL A 63 15.59 20.75 15.56
N PRO A 64 16.07 19.64 14.97
CA PRO A 64 17.49 19.49 14.67
C PRO A 64 18.05 20.65 13.84
N ALA A 65 19.31 21.03 14.08
CA ALA A 65 20.01 21.97 13.21
C ALA A 65 20.15 21.38 11.79
N PRO A 66 20.18 22.23 10.73
CA PRO A 66 20.25 21.78 9.35
C PRO A 66 21.36 20.75 9.10
N ASP A 67 21.02 19.63 8.47
CA ASP A 67 21.97 18.57 8.21
C ASP A 67 22.94 19.02 7.09
N PRO A 68 24.28 18.85 7.25
CA PRO A 68 25.26 19.22 6.22
C PRO A 68 25.00 18.62 4.83
N ARG A 69 24.22 17.53 4.75
CA ARG A 69 23.82 16.86 3.52
C ARG A 69 22.73 17.59 2.74
N GLU A 70 21.93 18.45 3.37
CA GLU A 70 20.79 19.16 2.74
C GLU A 70 21.20 19.93 1.49
N ARG A 71 22.36 20.59 1.51
CA ARG A 71 22.87 21.33 0.35
C ARG A 71 23.13 20.42 -0.86
N SER A 72 23.68 19.23 -0.61
CA SER A 72 23.94 18.22 -1.65
C SER A 72 22.64 17.60 -2.16
N LEU A 73 21.70 17.34 -1.25
CA LEU A 73 20.35 16.86 -1.54
C LEU A 73 19.57 17.86 -2.43
N ALA A 74 19.48 19.13 -2.03
CA ALA A 74 18.81 20.18 -2.80
C ALA A 74 19.42 20.34 -4.21
N THR A 75 20.75 20.32 -4.32
CA THR A 75 21.45 20.36 -5.61
C THR A 75 21.10 19.16 -6.50
N ALA A 76 21.09 17.94 -5.93
CA ALA A 76 20.79 16.72 -6.66
C ALA A 76 19.33 16.69 -7.17
N VAL A 77 18.39 17.09 -6.31
CA VAL A 77 16.96 17.21 -6.63
C VAL A 77 16.74 18.24 -7.74
N LEU A 78 17.31 19.45 -7.61
CA LEU A 78 17.16 20.52 -8.59
C LEU A 78 17.63 20.07 -9.99
N LEU A 79 18.79 19.43 -10.08
CA LEU A 79 19.33 18.92 -11.34
C LEU A 79 18.41 17.88 -12.00
N LEU A 80 17.89 16.92 -11.22
CA LEU A 80 17.00 15.88 -11.75
C LEU A 80 15.64 16.44 -12.18
N LEU A 81 15.04 17.33 -11.38
CA LEU A 81 13.74 17.93 -11.72
C LEU A 81 13.82 18.85 -12.95
N GLN A 82 14.95 19.55 -13.15
CA GLN A 82 15.15 20.40 -14.34
C GLN A 82 15.45 19.62 -15.62
N HIS A 83 16.20 18.52 -15.53
CA HIS A 83 16.75 17.84 -16.72
C HIS A 83 16.04 16.52 -17.08
N GLU A 84 15.64 15.72 -16.09
CA GLU A 84 15.10 14.37 -16.32
C GLU A 84 13.56 14.32 -16.26
N HIS A 85 12.92 15.12 -15.39
CA HIS A 85 11.48 15.08 -15.19
C HIS A 85 10.68 15.33 -16.48
N LEU A 86 9.67 14.49 -16.75
CA LEU A 86 8.91 14.42 -18.01
C LEU A 86 8.43 15.79 -18.51
N LEU A 87 7.85 16.59 -17.61
CA LEU A 87 7.29 17.90 -17.94
C LEU A 87 8.34 18.99 -18.21
N ARG A 88 9.58 18.81 -17.75
CA ARG A 88 10.69 19.79 -17.84
C ARG A 88 10.27 21.24 -17.55
N LYS A 89 9.39 21.43 -16.55
CA LYS A 89 8.98 22.76 -16.10
C LYS A 89 10.19 23.50 -15.55
N PRO A 90 10.28 24.83 -15.72
CA PRO A 90 11.21 25.64 -14.95
C PRO A 90 10.95 25.45 -13.44
N ILE A 91 12.02 25.52 -12.66
CA ILE A 91 11.94 25.61 -11.20
C ILE A 91 12.17 27.10 -10.90
N ASP A 92 11.06 27.84 -10.74
CA ASP A 92 10.96 29.30 -10.65
C ASP A 92 9.88 29.75 -9.66
N ASP A 93 9.66 31.07 -9.51
CA ASP A 93 8.63 31.69 -8.66
C ASP A 93 7.22 31.10 -8.84
N GLU A 94 6.82 30.66 -10.05
CA GLU A 94 5.48 30.13 -10.31
C GLU A 94 5.35 28.72 -9.72
N LEU A 95 6.38 27.90 -9.90
CA LEU A 95 6.44 26.59 -9.25
C LEU A 95 6.57 26.74 -7.73
N SER A 96 7.39 27.68 -7.25
CA SER A 96 7.55 27.98 -5.82
C SER A 96 6.21 28.29 -5.14
N ARG A 97 5.35 29.12 -5.75
CA ARG A 97 4.01 29.42 -5.19
C ARG A 97 3.13 28.18 -5.10
N THR A 98 3.18 27.34 -6.13
CA THR A 98 2.42 26.07 -6.17
C THR A 98 2.92 25.11 -5.08
N ALA A 99 4.24 24.91 -5.00
CA ALA A 99 4.88 24.05 -4.01
C ALA A 99 4.70 24.57 -2.57
N PHE A 100 4.58 25.89 -2.37
CA PHE A 100 4.31 26.48 -1.07
C PHE A 100 2.91 26.13 -0.55
N ASP A 101 1.88 26.22 -1.38
CA ASP A 101 0.53 25.76 -1.01
C ASP A 101 0.52 24.26 -0.69
N THR A 102 1.20 23.44 -1.52
CA THR A 102 1.40 22.01 -1.23
C THR A 102 2.13 21.78 0.08
N TYR A 103 3.17 22.56 0.40
CA TYR A 103 3.93 22.46 1.65
C TYR A 103 3.06 22.76 2.88
N LEU A 104 2.27 23.83 2.85
CA LEU A 104 1.36 24.17 3.95
C LEU A 104 0.29 23.10 4.21
N ASP A 105 -0.21 22.47 3.16
CA ASP A 105 -1.18 21.38 3.27
C ASP A 105 -0.53 20.03 3.63
N ARG A 106 0.74 19.79 3.30
CA ARG A 106 1.50 18.66 3.86
C ARG A 106 1.78 18.84 5.35
N LEU A 107 2.11 20.06 5.79
CA LEU A 107 2.41 20.41 7.17
C LEU A 107 1.18 20.29 8.10
N ASP A 108 -0.01 20.69 7.65
CA ASP A 108 -1.26 20.48 8.40
C ASP A 108 -2.51 20.36 7.50
N ALA A 109 -2.63 19.25 6.77
CA ALA A 109 -3.80 18.92 5.95
C ALA A 109 -5.12 18.98 6.75
N SER A 110 -5.04 18.57 8.02
CA SER A 110 -6.17 18.49 8.95
C SER A 110 -6.64 19.85 9.47
N LYS A 111 -5.83 20.90 9.37
CA LYS A 111 -6.06 22.24 9.94
C LYS A 111 -6.31 22.17 11.46
N MET A 112 -5.55 21.31 12.15
CA MET A 112 -5.67 21.05 13.59
C MET A 112 -4.51 21.63 14.42
N PHE A 113 -3.48 22.22 13.80
CA PHE A 113 -2.30 22.72 14.49
C PHE A 113 -2.01 24.18 14.17
N LEU A 114 -2.00 24.53 12.89
CA LEU A 114 -1.60 25.85 12.41
C LEU A 114 -2.76 26.85 12.46
N LEU A 115 -2.49 28.05 12.95
CA LEU A 115 -3.36 29.21 12.80
C LEU A 115 -3.04 29.95 11.50
N ARG A 116 -3.97 30.83 11.08
CA ARG A 116 -3.79 31.69 9.91
C ARG A 116 -2.52 32.54 10.00
N LYS A 117 -2.27 33.17 11.16
CA LYS A 117 -1.04 33.94 11.43
C LYS A 117 0.25 33.13 11.21
N ASP A 118 0.22 31.82 11.45
CA ASP A 118 1.37 30.93 11.35
C ASP A 118 1.65 30.60 9.87
N ARG A 119 0.60 30.33 9.09
CA ARG A 119 0.68 30.20 7.62
C ARG A 119 1.11 31.52 6.95
N ASP A 120 0.56 32.65 7.40
CA ASP A 120 0.88 33.98 6.86
C ASP A 120 2.35 34.35 7.11
N ALA A 121 2.93 33.98 8.26
CA ALA A 121 4.34 34.20 8.59
C ALA A 121 5.29 33.47 7.62
N LEU A 122 4.93 32.25 7.20
CA LEU A 122 5.66 31.48 6.19
C LEU A 122 5.51 32.04 4.78
N GLY A 123 4.48 32.87 4.52
CA GLY A 123 4.19 33.45 3.19
C GLY A 123 5.35 34.26 2.58
N ARG A 124 6.34 34.68 3.39
CA ARG A 124 7.58 35.34 2.92
C ARG A 124 8.50 34.45 2.08
N TYR A 125 8.24 33.15 2.04
CA TYR A 125 8.97 32.13 1.27
C TYR A 125 8.20 31.62 0.04
N ALA A 126 6.95 32.07 -0.16
CA ALA A 126 6.05 31.51 -1.17
C ALA A 126 6.60 31.61 -2.60
N ASP A 127 7.53 32.51 -2.89
CA ASP A 127 8.18 32.69 -4.18
C ASP A 127 9.70 32.52 -4.14
N LYS A 128 10.22 31.74 -3.17
CA LYS A 128 11.67 31.58 -2.96
C LYS A 128 12.14 30.14 -2.83
N ILE A 129 11.25 29.16 -2.98
CA ILE A 129 11.61 27.74 -2.80
C ILE A 129 12.66 27.31 -3.85
N ASP A 130 12.58 27.84 -5.07
CA ASP A 130 13.57 27.68 -6.12
C ASP A 130 14.93 28.33 -5.78
N ASP A 131 14.95 29.49 -5.11
CA ASP A 131 16.18 30.10 -4.59
C ASP A 131 16.79 29.32 -3.41
N GLU A 132 15.96 28.79 -2.50
CA GLU A 132 16.39 27.88 -1.44
C GLU A 132 17.00 26.60 -2.01
N LEU A 133 16.39 26.00 -3.05
CA LEU A 133 16.93 24.84 -3.75
C LEU A 133 18.25 25.14 -4.48
N ARG A 134 18.39 26.31 -5.11
CA ARG A 134 19.65 26.74 -5.79
C ARG A 134 20.79 27.00 -4.80
N SER A 135 20.48 27.62 -3.66
CA SER A 135 21.47 27.92 -2.62
C SER A 135 21.84 26.69 -1.77
N GLY A 136 20.88 25.77 -1.62
CA GLY A 136 20.94 24.63 -0.72
C GLY A 136 20.77 25.01 0.76
N VAL A 137 20.10 26.14 1.03
CA VAL A 137 19.74 26.63 2.37
C VAL A 137 18.21 26.63 2.45
N LEU A 138 17.65 25.67 3.19
CA LEU A 138 16.22 25.37 3.20
C LEU A 138 15.52 26.05 4.39
N ASP A 139 15.58 27.38 4.46
CA ASP A 139 15.06 28.16 5.59
C ASP A 139 13.56 27.90 5.84
N LEU A 140 12.73 27.82 4.79
CA LEU A 140 11.31 27.48 4.89
C LEU A 140 11.09 26.13 5.59
N ALA A 141 11.89 25.11 5.24
CA ALA A 141 11.74 23.77 5.81
C ALA A 141 11.92 23.79 7.33
N HIS A 142 12.98 24.45 7.81
CA HIS A 142 13.34 24.51 9.22
C HIS A 142 12.44 25.45 10.03
N GLU A 143 12.02 26.58 9.47
CA GLU A 143 11.09 27.49 10.15
C GLU A 143 9.67 26.94 10.20
N GLY A 144 9.17 26.33 9.12
CA GLY A 144 7.88 25.64 9.13
C GLY A 144 7.87 24.47 10.12
N SER A 145 8.97 23.71 10.21
CA SER A 145 9.14 22.68 11.24
C SER A 145 9.11 23.26 12.66
N ARG A 146 9.86 24.33 12.96
CA ARG A 146 9.85 24.99 14.28
C ARG A 146 8.47 25.52 14.67
N ILE A 147 7.79 26.19 13.73
CA ILE A 147 6.41 26.64 13.92
C ILE A 147 5.50 25.45 14.24
N TYR A 148 5.58 24.38 13.44
CA TYR A 148 4.75 23.19 13.64
C TYR A 148 4.99 22.51 15.00
N VAL A 149 6.24 22.27 15.39
CA VAL A 149 6.60 21.71 16.70
C VAL A 149 6.11 22.59 17.84
N SER A 150 6.26 23.91 17.73
CA SER A 150 5.72 24.85 18.72
C SER A 150 4.18 24.79 18.80
N ARG A 151 3.48 24.65 17.67
CA ARG A 151 2.03 24.43 17.65
C ARG A 151 1.63 23.08 18.25
N VAL A 152 2.43 22.02 18.06
CA VAL A 152 2.21 20.72 18.71
C VAL A 152 2.30 20.84 20.24
N GLU A 153 3.29 21.55 20.78
CA GLU A 153 3.41 21.79 22.23
C GLU A 153 2.22 22.58 22.83
N VAL A 154 1.67 23.55 22.08
CA VAL A 154 0.46 24.28 22.48
C VAL A 154 -0.75 23.35 22.47
N VAL A 155 -0.91 22.57 21.39
CA VAL A 155 -2.02 21.62 21.23
C VAL A 155 -1.96 20.49 22.26
N GLU A 156 -0.79 19.97 22.61
CA GLU A 156 -0.61 18.94 23.63
C GLU A 156 -1.19 19.38 24.99
N LYS A 157 -0.92 20.63 25.39
CA LYS A 157 -1.49 21.25 26.60
C LYS A 157 -3.01 21.42 26.48
N VAL A 158 -3.50 21.92 25.34
CA VAL A 158 -4.94 22.07 25.06
C VAL A 158 -5.69 20.73 25.17
N VAL A 159 -5.14 19.66 24.60
CA VAL A 159 -5.74 18.32 24.63
C VAL A 159 -5.73 17.74 26.06
N ALA A 160 -4.64 17.90 26.80
CA ALA A 160 -4.56 17.48 28.19
C ALA A 160 -5.56 18.24 29.09
N GLU A 161 -5.70 19.55 28.90
CA GLU A 161 -6.70 20.39 29.58
C GLU A 161 -8.15 19.95 29.27
N MET A 162 -8.43 19.57 28.03
CA MET A 162 -9.78 19.16 27.58
C MET A 162 -10.19 17.76 28.02
N LEU A 163 -9.25 16.82 28.14
CA LEU A 163 -9.55 15.44 28.55
C LEU A 163 -9.67 15.26 30.07
N ALA A 164 -9.24 16.23 30.87
CA ALA A 164 -9.38 16.18 32.32
C ALA A 164 -10.86 16.22 32.80
N PRO A 165 -11.67 17.27 32.49
CA PRO A 165 -13.08 17.29 32.84
C PRO A 165 -13.92 16.33 31.96
N PRO A 166 -15.13 15.95 32.38
CA PRO A 166 -16.10 15.30 31.50
C PRO A 166 -16.61 16.26 30.41
N PHE A 167 -17.04 15.69 29.28
CA PHE A 167 -17.67 16.44 28.20
C PHE A 167 -19.17 16.64 28.44
N ASN A 168 -19.74 17.72 27.90
CA ASN A 168 -21.19 17.89 27.84
C ASN A 168 -21.70 17.28 26.53
N HIS A 169 -22.59 16.30 26.60
CA HIS A 169 -23.17 15.64 25.43
C HIS A 169 -24.66 15.95 25.22
N ASP A 170 -25.18 16.99 25.87
CA ASP A 170 -26.58 17.42 25.75
C ASP A 170 -26.78 18.52 24.69
N ASP A 171 -25.72 19.26 24.33
CA ASP A 171 -25.78 20.39 23.40
C ASP A 171 -25.96 19.94 21.93
N GLU A 172 -26.83 20.62 21.18
CA GLU A 172 -27.09 20.36 19.75
C GLU A 172 -25.95 20.86 18.84
N GLU A 173 -24.78 20.21 18.95
CA GLU A 173 -23.60 20.51 18.16
C GLU A 173 -23.24 19.41 17.15
N TRP A 174 -22.30 19.73 16.27
CA TRP A 174 -21.75 18.83 15.26
C TRP A 174 -20.26 19.12 15.00
N PHE A 175 -19.57 18.12 14.45
CA PHE A 175 -18.18 18.16 14.02
C PHE A 175 -18.06 17.91 12.51
N GLU A 176 -17.22 18.69 11.84
CA GLU A 176 -16.90 18.54 10.41
C GLU A 176 -15.75 17.54 10.24
N ILE A 177 -16.02 16.36 9.69
CA ILE A 177 -14.99 15.34 9.48
C ILE A 177 -14.20 15.50 8.17
N ASP A 178 -14.66 16.32 7.23
CA ASP A 178 -13.94 16.58 5.97
C ASP A 178 -13.03 17.82 6.09
N PRO A 179 -11.68 17.67 6.13
CA PRO A 179 -10.77 18.79 6.27
C PRO A 179 -10.80 19.78 5.08
N LYS A 180 -11.41 19.41 3.95
CA LYS A 180 -11.61 20.33 2.81
C LYS A 180 -12.79 21.29 3.02
N LYS A 181 -13.71 20.98 3.94
CA LYS A 181 -14.83 21.85 4.35
C LYS A 181 -14.50 22.73 5.56
N VAL A 182 -13.33 22.52 6.18
CA VAL A 182 -12.85 23.26 7.35
C VAL A 182 -11.95 24.43 6.94
N GLU A 183 -12.20 25.63 7.47
CA GLU A 183 -11.32 26.78 7.30
C GLU A 183 -10.14 26.76 8.30
N VAL A 184 -9.00 27.35 7.93
CA VAL A 184 -7.85 27.51 8.86
C VAL A 184 -8.27 28.44 10.00
N ALA A 185 -8.07 27.99 11.24
CA ALA A 185 -8.43 28.75 12.44
C ALA A 185 -7.65 30.08 12.50
N THR A 186 -8.34 31.16 12.82
CA THR A 186 -7.75 32.51 12.93
C THR A 186 -7.32 32.83 14.35
N THR A 187 -7.99 32.23 15.35
CA THR A 187 -7.74 32.44 16.78
C THR A 187 -7.42 31.13 17.51
N GLU A 188 -6.72 31.23 18.65
CA GLU A 188 -6.52 30.10 19.55
C GLU A 188 -7.86 29.50 20.02
N GLN A 189 -8.90 30.33 20.19
CA GLN A 189 -10.21 29.86 20.66
C GLN A 189 -10.94 29.00 19.61
N GLU A 190 -10.88 29.36 18.33
CA GLU A 190 -11.40 28.53 17.23
C GLU A 190 -10.68 27.17 17.16
N LEU A 191 -9.36 27.18 17.34
CA LEU A 191 -8.57 25.94 17.35
C LEU A 191 -8.91 25.07 18.57
N ARG A 192 -9.09 25.69 19.75
CA ARG A 192 -9.51 25.01 20.97
C ARG A 192 -10.91 24.40 20.81
N ASP A 193 -11.88 25.13 20.27
CA ASP A 193 -13.23 24.57 20.05
C ASP A 193 -13.22 23.40 19.06
N ARG A 194 -12.40 23.50 17.99
CA ARG A 194 -12.19 22.41 17.03
C ARG A 194 -11.61 21.15 17.68
N TRP A 195 -10.61 21.30 18.56
CA TRP A 195 -10.07 20.18 19.34
C TRP A 195 -11.09 19.60 20.30
N ARG A 196 -11.86 20.43 21.02
CA ARG A 196 -12.94 19.96 21.91
C ARG A 196 -13.91 19.05 21.16
N ARG A 197 -14.53 19.55 20.08
CA ARG A 197 -15.50 18.80 19.27
C ARG A 197 -14.94 17.47 18.77
N ARG A 198 -13.67 17.45 18.35
CA ARG A 198 -12.96 16.25 17.90
C ARG A 198 -12.79 15.24 19.04
N LEU A 199 -12.27 15.68 20.19
CA LEU A 199 -12.02 14.82 21.34
C LEU A 199 -13.33 14.27 21.92
N GLU A 200 -14.38 15.08 21.91
CA GLU A 200 -15.73 14.71 22.32
C GLU A 200 -16.29 13.55 21.48
N LEU A 201 -16.19 13.66 20.15
CA LEU A 201 -16.55 12.57 19.23
C LEU A 201 -15.70 11.30 19.48
N GLU A 202 -14.38 11.46 19.60
CA GLU A 202 -13.44 10.35 19.87
C GLU A 202 -13.65 9.70 21.26
N VAL A 203 -14.33 10.37 22.20
CA VAL A 203 -14.77 9.85 23.50
C VAL A 203 -16.11 9.11 23.37
N LEU A 204 -17.10 9.69 22.69
CA LEU A 204 -18.39 9.05 22.41
C LEU A 204 -18.20 7.69 21.70
N GLU A 205 -17.35 7.65 20.69
CA GLU A 205 -17.00 6.43 19.95
C GLU A 205 -16.44 5.34 20.90
N ARG A 206 -15.49 5.69 21.76
CA ARG A 206 -14.87 4.77 22.74
C ARG A 206 -15.84 4.29 23.81
N VAL A 207 -16.68 5.18 24.35
CA VAL A 207 -17.71 4.81 25.32
C VAL A 207 -18.70 3.82 24.70
N ALA A 208 -19.15 4.08 23.47
CA ALA A 208 -20.09 3.21 22.79
C ALA A 208 -19.47 1.86 22.40
N GLN A 209 -18.18 1.80 22.03
CA GLN A 209 -17.45 0.54 21.87
C GLN A 209 -17.43 -0.27 23.17
N MET A 210 -17.13 0.36 24.31
CA MET A 210 -17.18 -0.30 25.62
C MET A 210 -18.58 -0.81 25.98
N GLU A 211 -19.62 -0.01 25.73
CA GLU A 211 -21.02 -0.40 26.00
C GLU A 211 -21.50 -1.57 25.13
N THR A 212 -21.12 -1.60 23.84
CA THR A 212 -21.39 -2.76 22.98
C THR A 212 -20.73 -4.03 23.53
N ARG A 213 -19.47 -3.94 23.98
CA ARG A 213 -18.74 -5.09 24.50
C ARG A 213 -19.31 -5.63 25.80
N LEU A 214 -19.78 -4.75 26.70
CA LEU A 214 -20.53 -5.16 27.90
C LEU A 214 -21.83 -5.89 27.53
N LYS A 215 -22.59 -5.39 26.54
CA LYS A 215 -23.81 -6.05 26.06
C LYS A 215 -23.54 -7.44 25.48
N ALA A 216 -22.48 -7.58 24.66
CA ALA A 216 -22.08 -8.87 24.09
C ALA A 216 -21.72 -9.92 25.17
N GLU A 217 -21.04 -9.48 26.24
CA GLU A 217 -20.67 -10.36 27.35
C GLU A 217 -21.89 -10.74 28.21
N ASP A 218 -22.82 -9.81 28.44
CA ASP A 218 -24.08 -10.07 29.15
C ASP A 218 -24.99 -11.05 28.39
N GLU A 219 -25.08 -10.91 27.06
CA GLU A 219 -25.77 -11.87 26.19
C GLU A 219 -25.18 -13.28 26.35
N ARG A 220 -23.85 -13.41 26.25
CA ARG A 220 -23.11 -14.66 26.44
C ARG A 220 -23.32 -15.27 27.84
N ALA A 221 -23.25 -14.45 28.90
CA ALA A 221 -23.43 -14.89 30.28
C ALA A 221 -24.84 -15.43 30.55
N HIS A 222 -25.85 -14.89 29.87
CA HIS A 222 -27.23 -15.37 29.92
C HIS A 222 -27.53 -16.54 28.96
N GLY A 223 -26.49 -17.19 28.40
CA GLY A 223 -26.63 -18.33 27.50
C GLY A 223 -27.26 -17.97 26.14
N LYS A 224 -27.31 -16.68 25.79
CA LYS A 224 -27.71 -16.22 24.46
C LYS A 224 -26.49 -16.10 23.59
N GLU A 225 -26.63 -16.46 22.32
CA GLU A 225 -25.63 -16.08 21.34
C GLU A 225 -25.69 -14.55 21.14
N PRO A 226 -24.55 -13.84 21.18
CA PRO A 226 -24.57 -12.39 21.01
C PRO A 226 -25.14 -12.00 19.64
N THR A 227 -25.97 -10.97 19.64
CA THR A 227 -26.69 -10.50 18.44
C THR A 227 -25.71 -10.07 17.33
N LYS A 228 -26.16 -10.03 16.07
CA LYS A 228 -25.33 -9.50 14.97
C LYS A 228 -24.83 -8.09 15.29
N ASP A 229 -25.70 -7.26 15.87
CA ASP A 229 -25.39 -5.90 16.29
C ASP A 229 -24.25 -5.85 17.32
N THR A 230 -24.19 -6.77 18.28
CA THR A 230 -23.11 -6.82 19.30
C THR A 230 -21.86 -7.57 18.83
N LYS A 231 -21.99 -8.61 18.00
CA LYS A 231 -20.86 -9.29 17.33
C LYS A 231 -20.13 -8.36 16.36
N ASP A 232 -20.84 -7.59 15.54
CA ASP A 232 -20.21 -6.73 14.54
C ASP A 232 -19.68 -5.43 15.15
N ALA A 233 -20.45 -4.75 16.02
CA ALA A 233 -19.95 -3.53 16.65
C ALA A 233 -18.87 -3.75 17.73
N SER A 234 -18.53 -5.01 18.05
CA SER A 234 -17.31 -5.37 18.81
C SER A 234 -16.12 -5.76 17.91
N LYS A 235 -16.37 -5.96 16.60
CA LYS A 235 -15.36 -6.06 15.53
C LYS A 235 -15.10 -4.73 14.82
N ASP A 236 -16.02 -3.76 14.91
CA ASP A 236 -15.87 -2.36 14.45
C ASP A 236 -14.79 -1.60 15.28
N THR A 237 -13.54 -2.08 15.25
CA THR A 237 -12.42 -1.13 15.20
C THR A 237 -12.58 -0.34 13.91
N ILE A 238 -12.74 0.97 14.00
CA ILE A 238 -12.75 1.84 12.84
C ILE A 238 -11.36 1.76 12.19
N LYS A 239 -11.19 0.87 11.20
CA LYS A 239 -9.95 0.75 10.41
C LYS A 239 -9.92 1.73 9.24
N ASP A 240 -11.08 2.20 8.76
CA ASP A 240 -11.21 3.07 7.59
C ASP A 240 -12.21 4.23 7.79
N ALA A 241 -12.01 5.02 8.85
CA ALA A 241 -12.43 6.43 8.95
C ALA A 241 -11.65 7.06 10.11
N HIS A 242 -11.13 8.27 9.95
CA HIS A 242 -10.15 8.88 10.87
C HIS A 242 -8.84 8.08 10.98
N ARG A 243 -7.88 8.35 10.08
CA ARG A 243 -6.44 8.28 10.39
C ARG A 243 -6.04 9.66 10.92
N PRO A 244 -5.89 9.87 12.24
CA PRO A 244 -5.45 11.15 12.78
C PRO A 244 -3.96 11.30 12.49
N GLY A 245 -3.61 12.04 11.44
CA GLY A 245 -2.26 12.50 11.09
C GLY A 245 -1.11 11.59 11.54
N GLY A 246 -0.94 10.47 10.84
CA GLY A 246 0.35 9.84 10.59
C GLY A 246 0.61 9.94 9.09
N ALA A 247 1.85 10.26 8.69
CA ALA A 247 2.32 10.73 7.38
C ALA A 247 1.42 10.36 6.19
N PRO A 248 1.08 11.31 5.28
CA PRO A 248 0.19 11.02 4.17
C PRO A 248 0.81 9.98 3.25
N ASP A 249 0.04 8.93 2.92
CA ASP A 249 0.17 8.31 1.61
C ASP A 249 -0.11 9.42 0.58
N ALA A 250 0.95 9.84 -0.12
CA ALA A 250 1.09 11.21 -0.64
C ALA A 250 0.30 11.47 -1.94
N HIS A 251 -1.02 11.28 -1.91
CA HIS A 251 -1.87 11.30 -3.11
C HIS A 251 -3.27 11.89 -2.85
N LYS A 252 -3.38 13.13 -2.34
CA LYS A 252 -4.63 13.95 -2.40
C LYS A 252 -4.45 15.42 -1.99
N ALA A 253 -4.74 16.39 -2.88
CA ALA A 253 -5.19 17.74 -2.46
C ALA A 253 -6.31 18.30 -3.43
N PRO A 254 -6.41 19.56 -3.93
CA PRO A 254 -7.72 20.20 -4.12
C PRO A 254 -8.18 20.49 -5.57
N GLY A 255 -9.47 20.29 -5.82
CA GLY A 255 -10.16 20.84 -7.00
C GLY A 255 -10.78 22.21 -6.70
N ALA A 256 -10.32 23.25 -7.39
CA ALA A 256 -10.91 24.59 -7.33
C ALA A 256 -12.11 24.75 -8.28
N LYS A 257 -13.17 25.43 -7.84
CA LYS A 257 -14.31 25.83 -8.70
C LYS A 257 -14.18 27.29 -9.15
N GLY A 258 -14.24 27.52 -10.47
CA GLY A 258 -14.59 28.81 -11.07
C GLY A 258 -16.10 28.94 -11.33
N PRO A 259 -16.66 30.16 -11.44
CA PRO A 259 -18.11 30.40 -11.46
C PRO A 259 -18.77 30.13 -12.83
N GLY A 260 -20.07 29.84 -12.81
CA GLY A 260 -20.81 29.39 -13.99
C GLY A 260 -21.45 30.48 -14.87
N ALA A 261 -21.85 30.08 -16.08
CA ALA A 261 -22.75 30.81 -16.97
C ALA A 261 -23.70 29.83 -17.71
N ARG A 262 -24.79 30.34 -18.29
CA ARG A 262 -25.98 29.57 -18.76
C ARG A 262 -25.97 29.28 -20.27
N ASN A 263 -27.00 28.51 -20.69
CA ASN A 263 -27.43 28.09 -22.04
C ASN A 263 -26.66 26.89 -22.62
N GLY A 264 -27.28 25.92 -23.31
CA GLY A 264 -28.70 25.72 -23.64
C GLY A 264 -28.92 25.47 -25.14
N GLY A 265 -29.35 24.26 -25.54
CA GLY A 265 -29.61 23.92 -26.95
C GLY A 265 -30.13 22.49 -27.14
N LYS A 266 -31.08 22.30 -28.06
CA LYS A 266 -31.77 21.02 -28.39
C LYS A 266 -31.34 20.47 -29.76
N GLY A 267 -31.57 19.18 -29.99
CA GLY A 267 -31.59 18.49 -31.30
C GLY A 267 -30.94 17.10 -31.19
N ALA A 268 -31.60 15.93 -31.28
CA ALA A 268 -32.70 15.43 -32.12
C ALA A 268 -32.35 15.28 -33.62
N ASP A 269 -32.00 14.06 -34.08
CA ASP A 269 -32.90 13.18 -34.86
C ASP A 269 -32.21 11.88 -35.36
N ARG A 270 -32.98 10.76 -35.38
CA ARG A 270 -33.15 9.71 -36.45
C ARG A 270 -31.95 9.07 -37.21
N ASN A 271 -32.02 7.87 -37.79
CA ASN A 271 -32.89 6.66 -37.75
C ASN A 271 -32.34 5.60 -38.76
N LEU A 272 -32.83 4.33 -38.73
CA LEU A 272 -32.72 3.26 -39.76
C LEU A 272 -31.34 2.52 -39.88
N GLY A 273 -31.26 1.21 -40.15
CA GLY A 273 -32.28 0.14 -40.13
C GLY A 273 -31.90 -1.16 -40.89
N LYS A 274 -32.49 -2.30 -40.45
CA LYS A 274 -32.73 -3.62 -41.13
C LYS A 274 -31.59 -4.66 -41.36
N ALA A 275 -31.98 -5.93 -41.20
CA ALA A 275 -31.31 -7.21 -41.54
C ALA A 275 -31.92 -7.79 -42.88
N PRO A 276 -31.91 -9.10 -43.30
CA PRO A 276 -31.71 -10.39 -42.56
C PRO A 276 -31.02 -11.58 -43.33
N ASP A 277 -31.25 -12.84 -42.85
CA ASP A 277 -31.18 -14.16 -43.54
C ASP A 277 -29.78 -14.81 -43.81
N LYS A 278 -29.53 -16.15 -43.81
CA LYS A 278 -30.32 -17.39 -43.44
C LYS A 278 -29.43 -18.67 -43.38
N ALA A 279 -29.92 -19.75 -42.72
CA ALA A 279 -29.75 -21.20 -43.05
C ALA A 279 -28.33 -21.87 -42.92
N THR A 280 -28.10 -23.19 -42.70
CA THR A 280 -28.91 -24.42 -42.36
C THR A 280 -28.03 -25.65 -42.01
N GLY A 281 -28.56 -26.65 -41.26
CA GLY A 281 -28.16 -28.09 -41.32
C GLY A 281 -27.46 -28.69 -40.07
N LYS A 282 -28.05 -29.62 -39.28
CA LYS A 282 -28.22 -31.11 -39.45
C LYS A 282 -26.90 -31.93 -39.32
N ALA A 283 -26.83 -33.10 -38.67
CA ALA A 283 -27.78 -33.91 -37.86
C ALA A 283 -27.10 -35.11 -37.13
N ALA A 284 -27.77 -35.70 -36.12
CA ALA A 284 -27.67 -37.09 -35.58
C ALA A 284 -26.30 -37.58 -35.00
N GLY A 285 -26.20 -38.58 -34.11
CA GLY A 285 -27.13 -39.41 -33.31
C GLY A 285 -26.28 -40.24 -32.31
N LYS A 286 -26.68 -40.59 -31.07
CA LYS A 286 -27.76 -41.49 -30.57
C LYS A 286 -27.15 -42.77 -29.93
N ALA A 287 -27.48 -43.02 -28.65
CA ALA A 287 -27.39 -44.31 -27.91
C ALA A 287 -25.99 -44.88 -27.52
N ALA A 288 -25.83 -45.80 -26.55
CA ALA A 288 -26.55 -46.06 -25.27
C ALA A 288 -25.86 -47.21 -24.47
N GLY A 289 -26.03 -47.20 -23.14
CA GLY A 289 -25.85 -48.37 -22.24
C GLY A 289 -24.48 -48.47 -21.54
N LYS A 290 -24.28 -49.23 -20.46
CA LYS A 290 -25.14 -49.84 -19.40
C LYS A 290 -24.20 -50.75 -18.57
N GLY A 291 -24.40 -50.85 -17.25
CA GLY A 291 -23.84 -51.93 -16.40
C GLY A 291 -22.79 -51.42 -15.39
N THR A 292 -23.05 -51.32 -14.07
CA THR A 292 -23.26 -52.40 -13.05
C THR A 292 -22.03 -53.29 -12.91
N ASP A 293 -21.48 -53.67 -11.77
CA ASP A 293 -21.70 -53.48 -10.31
C ASP A 293 -20.75 -54.50 -9.64
N THR A 294 -20.27 -54.27 -8.42
CA THR A 294 -20.03 -55.24 -7.29
C THR A 294 -18.99 -54.66 -6.30
N LYS A 295 -19.39 -54.28 -5.08
CA LYS A 295 -19.43 -55.09 -3.82
C LYS A 295 -18.06 -55.65 -3.39
N ALA A 296 -17.40 -55.10 -2.36
CA ALA A 296 -17.61 -55.32 -0.89
C ALA A 296 -17.03 -56.67 -0.40
N PRO A 297 -16.70 -56.91 0.91
CA PRO A 297 -16.97 -56.17 2.16
C PRO A 297 -15.67 -55.81 2.96
N GLY A 298 -15.63 -55.29 4.20
CA GLY A 298 -16.64 -54.77 5.15
C GLY A 298 -16.24 -55.06 6.63
N ALA A 299 -16.54 -54.17 7.58
CA ALA A 299 -16.64 -54.44 9.04
C ALA A 299 -17.03 -53.18 9.84
N ALA A 300 -17.91 -53.36 10.85
CA ALA A 300 -18.32 -52.42 11.90
C ALA A 300 -18.77 -53.29 13.11
N PRO A 301 -19.23 -52.79 14.29
CA PRO A 301 -19.43 -51.39 14.73
C PRO A 301 -18.98 -51.07 16.20
N GLY A 302 -19.15 -49.81 16.61
CA GLY A 302 -19.11 -49.32 18.01
C GLY A 302 -18.84 -47.81 18.06
N ARG A 303 -19.88 -46.94 18.09
CA ARG A 303 -20.45 -46.28 19.30
C ARG A 303 -19.38 -45.52 20.11
N ASP A 304 -19.42 -44.20 20.26
CA ASP A 304 -20.54 -43.41 20.80
C ASP A 304 -20.73 -42.01 20.16
N GLU A 305 -21.84 -41.35 20.50
CA GLU A 305 -22.24 -40.02 20.01
C GLU A 305 -21.56 -38.88 20.79
N ALA A 306 -21.03 -37.89 20.08
CA ALA A 306 -20.79 -36.54 20.59
C ALA A 306 -21.01 -35.54 19.45
N GLY A 307 -21.89 -34.56 19.66
CA GLY A 307 -22.46 -33.74 18.60
C GLY A 307 -21.54 -32.66 18.04
N SER A 308 -21.92 -32.19 16.85
CA SER A 308 -21.43 -30.96 16.22
C SER A 308 -21.55 -29.75 17.14
N ALA A 309 -20.45 -29.02 17.31
CA ALA A 309 -20.48 -27.65 17.80
C ALA A 309 -19.60 -26.81 16.86
N ASP A 310 -20.24 -26.16 15.88
CA ASP A 310 -19.65 -25.00 15.21
C ASP A 310 -19.17 -24.00 16.28
N ARG A 311 -17.96 -23.48 16.11
CA ARG A 311 -17.47 -22.34 16.90
C ARG A 311 -16.72 -21.37 16.01
N ASP A 312 -17.29 -20.16 15.95
CA ASP A 312 -16.70 -18.95 15.39
C ASP A 312 -15.31 -18.65 16.00
N ALA A 313 -14.25 -19.17 15.38
CA ALA A 313 -12.85 -18.79 15.56
C ALA A 313 -12.16 -19.04 14.19
N ASP A 314 -11.44 -18.13 13.55
CA ASP A 314 -10.32 -17.34 14.05
C ASP A 314 -10.23 -15.97 13.32
N ASP A 315 -10.88 -14.93 13.86
CA ASP A 315 -10.65 -13.51 13.50
C ASP A 315 -10.73 -12.63 14.77
N GLU A 316 -10.41 -13.24 15.92
CA GLU A 316 -10.52 -12.66 17.28
C GLU A 316 -9.16 -12.16 17.84
N ASP A 317 -8.03 -12.54 17.23
CA ASP A 317 -6.67 -12.48 17.80
C ASP A 317 -5.98 -11.09 17.81
N ALA A 318 -6.76 -10.02 17.87
CA ALA A 318 -6.26 -8.78 18.45
C ALA A 318 -6.43 -8.87 19.98
N PRO A 319 -5.41 -8.62 20.83
CA PRO A 319 -5.56 -8.69 22.28
C PRO A 319 -6.50 -7.58 22.80
N ARG A 320 -7.81 -7.88 22.82
CA ARG A 320 -8.86 -7.01 23.35
C ARG A 320 -8.72 -6.94 24.88
N MET A 321 -8.87 -5.75 25.47
CA MET A 321 -8.92 -5.61 26.94
C MET A 321 -9.95 -6.59 27.54
N PRO A 322 -9.64 -7.35 28.61
CA PRO A 322 -10.61 -8.27 29.23
C PRO A 322 -11.89 -7.52 29.60
N VAL A 323 -13.08 -8.09 29.34
CA VAL A 323 -14.35 -7.36 29.58
C VAL A 323 -14.51 -7.00 31.07
N ALA A 324 -13.98 -7.81 31.98
CA ALA A 324 -13.87 -7.52 33.41
C ALA A 324 -13.10 -6.23 33.78
N SER A 325 -12.36 -5.63 32.83
CA SER A 325 -11.66 -4.34 33.00
C SER A 325 -12.42 -3.13 32.43
N ILE A 326 -13.62 -3.34 31.87
CA ILE A 326 -14.50 -2.26 31.38
C ILE A 326 -15.37 -1.76 32.56
N PRO A 327 -15.38 -0.44 32.87
CA PRO A 327 -16.20 0.09 33.94
C PRO A 327 -17.71 -0.09 33.74
N THR A 328 -18.42 -0.37 34.84
CA THR A 328 -19.86 -0.67 34.83
C THR A 328 -20.75 0.57 34.77
N THR A 329 -20.32 1.72 35.31
CA THR A 329 -21.08 2.98 35.23
C THR A 329 -20.72 3.80 33.98
N PRO A 330 -21.66 4.60 33.42
CA PRO A 330 -21.38 5.46 32.27
C PRO A 330 -20.24 6.45 32.50
N GLU A 331 -20.20 7.08 33.68
CA GLU A 331 -19.24 8.13 34.04
C GLU A 331 -17.83 7.55 34.16
N ALA A 332 -17.71 6.33 34.69
CA ALA A 332 -16.44 5.64 34.78
C ALA A 332 -15.95 5.14 33.40
N ARG A 333 -16.86 4.78 32.48
CA ARG A 333 -16.49 4.50 31.07
C ARG A 333 -16.00 5.75 30.37
N GLU A 334 -16.68 6.89 30.56
CA GLU A 334 -16.25 8.17 29.97
C GLU A 334 -14.87 8.58 30.52
N ALA A 335 -14.67 8.53 31.84
CA ALA A 335 -13.37 8.80 32.46
C ALA A 335 -12.26 7.88 31.94
N LYS A 336 -12.54 6.58 31.73
CA LYS A 336 -11.61 5.66 31.09
C LYS A 336 -11.33 6.03 29.64
N ALA A 337 -12.35 6.36 28.84
CA ALA A 337 -12.19 6.75 27.45
C ALA A 337 -11.28 7.99 27.32
N ARG A 338 -11.48 8.99 28.19
CA ARG A 338 -10.61 10.19 28.25
C ARG A 338 -9.18 9.86 28.68
N ALA A 339 -8.98 8.97 29.66
CA ALA A 339 -7.65 8.56 30.11
C ALA A 339 -6.88 7.76 29.03
N ASP A 340 -7.53 6.80 28.37
CA ASP A 340 -6.95 6.03 27.25
C ASP A 340 -6.59 6.97 26.08
N LEU A 341 -7.46 7.96 25.82
CA LEU A 341 -7.23 8.97 24.77
C LEU A 341 -6.07 9.91 25.13
N ALA A 342 -5.95 10.33 26.38
CA ALA A 342 -4.84 11.15 26.85
C ALA A 342 -3.50 10.41 26.70
N LYS A 343 -3.43 9.11 27.06
CA LYS A 343 -2.23 8.27 26.81
C LYS A 343 -1.91 8.21 25.30
N THR A 344 -2.92 7.98 24.47
CA THR A 344 -2.78 7.88 23.01
C THR A 344 -2.24 9.18 22.40
N TYR A 345 -2.76 10.35 22.82
CA TYR A 345 -2.28 11.64 22.34
C TYR A 345 -0.90 12.01 22.88
N ALA A 346 -0.58 11.71 24.14
CA ALA A 346 0.74 11.98 24.71
C ALA A 346 1.87 11.26 23.94
N ALA A 347 1.70 9.97 23.64
CA ALA A 347 2.64 9.22 22.81
C ALA A 347 2.76 9.83 21.39
N ARG A 348 1.61 10.18 20.78
CA ARG A 348 1.58 10.78 19.45
C ARG A 348 2.25 12.16 19.39
N PHE A 349 2.02 13.04 20.36
CA PHE A 349 2.63 14.37 20.42
C PHE A 349 4.11 14.29 20.73
N THR A 350 4.54 13.37 21.61
CA THR A 350 5.96 13.10 21.85
C THR A 350 6.69 12.80 20.53
N ARG A 351 6.15 11.93 19.68
CA ARG A 351 6.74 11.67 18.34
C ARG A 351 6.73 12.91 17.44
N LEU A 352 5.66 13.70 17.43
CA LEU A 352 5.56 14.90 16.59
C LEU A 352 6.48 16.06 17.04
N ARG A 353 6.89 16.09 18.31
CA ARG A 353 7.86 17.07 18.84
C ARG A 353 9.33 16.74 18.54
N HIS A 354 9.63 15.54 18.03
CA HIS A 354 10.99 15.06 17.80
C HIS A 354 11.17 14.62 16.34
N PRO A 355 11.11 15.55 15.37
CA PRO A 355 11.36 15.25 13.96
C PRO A 355 12.80 14.75 13.75
N GLY A 356 12.99 13.84 12.80
CA GLY A 356 14.30 13.38 12.38
C GLY A 356 15.09 14.47 11.63
N PRO A 357 16.44 14.37 11.56
CA PRO A 357 17.29 15.39 10.93
C PRO A 357 16.98 15.72 9.46
N PHE A 358 16.31 14.81 8.74
CA PHE A 358 15.93 15.02 7.34
C PHE A 358 14.45 15.36 7.15
N ASP A 359 13.60 15.25 8.18
CA ASP A 359 12.14 15.27 8.01
C ASP A 359 11.68 16.62 7.44
N ALA A 360 12.22 17.73 7.98
CA ALA A 360 11.94 19.08 7.52
C ALA A 360 12.29 19.28 6.02
N ALA A 361 13.52 18.95 5.64
CA ALA A 361 13.99 19.06 4.25
C ALA A 361 13.19 18.13 3.30
N SER A 362 12.86 16.93 3.76
CA SER A 362 12.09 15.94 3.00
C SER A 362 10.67 16.41 2.71
N GLU A 363 10.01 17.06 3.67
CA GLU A 363 8.67 17.63 3.47
C GLU A 363 8.66 18.77 2.45
N LEU A 364 9.65 19.67 2.48
CA LEU A 364 9.79 20.74 1.48
C LEU A 364 10.08 20.17 0.08
N ILE A 365 11.04 19.26 -0.03
CA ILE A 365 11.40 18.62 -1.30
C ILE A 365 10.22 17.85 -1.88
N ASN A 366 9.46 17.13 -1.05
CA ASN A 366 8.28 16.40 -1.50
C ASN A 366 7.12 17.32 -1.88
N ALA A 367 6.99 18.52 -1.28
CA ALA A 367 6.05 19.53 -1.75
C ALA A 367 6.40 20.02 -3.17
N VAL A 368 7.68 20.31 -3.44
CA VAL A 368 8.15 20.69 -4.78
C VAL A 368 7.93 19.55 -5.78
N ALA A 369 8.34 18.33 -5.43
CA ALA A 369 8.21 17.16 -6.29
C ALA A 369 6.75 16.88 -6.68
N SER A 370 5.84 16.85 -5.69
CA SER A 370 4.40 16.58 -5.93
C SER A 370 3.65 17.73 -6.62
N SER A 371 4.18 18.96 -6.63
CA SER A 371 3.64 20.07 -7.43
C SER A 371 3.89 19.93 -8.94
N LEU A 372 4.85 19.08 -9.34
CA LEU A 372 5.14 18.78 -10.73
C LEU A 372 4.23 17.66 -11.26
N ASP A 373 4.21 16.53 -10.57
CA ASP A 373 3.33 15.38 -10.80
C ASP A 373 3.21 14.53 -9.53
N PRO A 374 2.10 13.80 -9.33
CA PRO A 374 1.86 13.08 -8.07
C PRO A 374 2.84 11.91 -7.83
N HIS A 375 3.49 11.36 -8.87
CA HIS A 375 4.38 10.19 -8.77
C HIS A 375 5.86 10.54 -8.67
N THR A 376 6.23 11.82 -8.58
CA THR A 376 7.61 12.23 -8.29
C THR A 376 7.73 12.51 -6.78
N ASP A 377 8.58 11.74 -6.09
CA ASP A 377 8.84 11.86 -4.65
C ASP A 377 10.29 11.55 -4.29
N TYR A 378 10.76 12.19 -3.23
CA TYR A 378 12.04 11.92 -2.60
C TYR A 378 11.87 10.84 -1.52
N LEU A 379 12.68 9.80 -1.63
CA LEU A 379 12.79 8.69 -0.70
C LEU A 379 14.11 8.81 0.09
N PRO A 380 14.07 9.26 1.36
CA PRO A 380 15.20 9.16 2.27
C PRO A 380 15.75 7.72 2.35
N PRO A 381 16.99 7.51 2.80
CA PRO A 381 17.64 6.19 2.83
C PRO A 381 16.80 5.03 3.38
N ALA A 382 16.05 5.28 4.47
CA ALA A 382 15.16 4.28 5.07
C ALA A 382 13.96 3.92 4.17
N ASP A 383 13.34 4.93 3.54
CA ASP A 383 12.17 4.75 2.67
C ASP A 383 12.57 4.14 1.32
N LYS A 384 13.76 4.49 0.82
CA LYS A 384 14.40 3.84 -0.32
C LYS A 384 14.62 2.34 -0.05
N ALA A 385 15.18 1.98 1.11
CA ALA A 385 15.33 0.57 1.49
C ALA A 385 13.97 -0.16 1.59
N ASN A 386 12.95 0.50 2.15
CA ASN A 386 11.57 -0.03 2.20
C ASN A 386 10.91 -0.13 0.81
N PHE A 387 11.29 0.72 -0.15
CA PHE A 387 10.87 0.62 -1.55
C PHE A 387 11.55 -0.55 -2.27
N ASP A 388 12.86 -0.71 -2.11
CA ASP A 388 13.63 -1.81 -2.70
C ASP A 388 13.10 -3.19 -2.23
N ILE A 389 12.78 -3.33 -0.93
CA ILE A 389 12.13 -4.54 -0.37
C ILE A 389 10.76 -4.82 -1.01
N ARG A 390 9.92 -3.78 -1.16
CA ARG A 390 8.59 -3.92 -1.78
C ARG A 390 8.70 -4.35 -3.25
N MET A 391 9.67 -3.81 -3.99
CA MET A 391 9.89 -4.13 -5.39
C MET A 391 10.49 -5.52 -5.63
N SER A 392 11.34 -6.03 -4.73
CA SER A 392 11.92 -7.38 -4.86
C SER A 392 10.95 -8.52 -4.49
N GLY A 393 9.87 -8.21 -3.76
CA GLY A 393 8.98 -9.21 -3.16
C GLY A 393 9.68 -10.08 -2.09
N SER A 394 10.86 -9.65 -1.61
CA SER A 394 11.72 -10.44 -0.75
C SER A 394 12.42 -9.57 0.29
N LEU A 395 12.47 -10.06 1.52
CA LEU A 395 13.07 -9.35 2.66
C LEU A 395 14.29 -10.12 3.17
N GLU A 396 15.46 -9.49 3.20
CA GLU A 396 16.60 -10.02 3.95
C GLU A 396 16.48 -9.64 5.44
N GLY A 397 16.37 -10.65 6.30
CA GLY A 397 16.19 -10.46 7.74
C GLY A 397 15.75 -11.73 8.44
N ILE A 398 15.00 -11.58 9.53
CA ILE A 398 14.54 -12.73 10.33
C ILE A 398 13.18 -13.30 9.85
N GLY A 399 12.33 -12.50 9.21
CA GLY A 399 10.98 -12.96 8.80
C GLY A 399 9.98 -12.98 9.94
N ALA A 400 9.89 -11.87 10.67
CA ALA A 400 8.86 -11.59 11.66
C ALA A 400 8.21 -10.23 11.36
N LEU A 401 6.90 -10.14 11.53
CA LEU A 401 6.14 -8.90 11.51
C LEU A 401 6.19 -8.30 12.92
N LEU A 402 6.62 -7.04 13.03
CA LEU A 402 6.84 -6.36 14.30
C LEU A 402 5.90 -5.14 14.42
N ARG A 403 5.53 -4.78 15.66
CA ARG A 403 4.71 -3.61 15.98
C ARG A 403 5.19 -2.96 17.26
N GLU A 404 5.07 -1.64 17.34
CA GLU A 404 5.30 -0.87 18.57
C GLU A 404 4.08 -0.94 19.49
N ARG A 405 4.29 -1.27 20.77
CA ARG A 405 3.23 -1.38 21.78
C ARG A 405 3.77 -1.07 23.17
N ASP A 406 3.17 -0.08 23.83
CA ASP A 406 3.45 0.28 25.23
C ASP A 406 4.97 0.39 25.50
N ASP A 407 5.68 1.07 24.59
CA ASP A 407 7.13 1.34 24.60
C ASP A 407 8.05 0.14 24.31
N TYR A 408 7.47 -1.01 23.94
CA TYR A 408 8.18 -2.22 23.47
C TYR A 408 7.93 -2.51 21.99
N VAL A 409 8.81 -3.32 21.38
CA VAL A 409 8.58 -3.91 20.05
C VAL A 409 8.05 -5.34 20.20
N GLU A 410 6.79 -5.55 19.83
CA GLU A 410 6.04 -6.81 19.90
C GLU A 410 6.11 -7.56 18.56
N VAL A 411 6.33 -8.87 18.62
CA VAL A 411 6.20 -9.79 17.48
C VAL A 411 4.73 -10.10 17.23
N VAL A 412 4.20 -9.70 16.08
CA VAL A 412 2.78 -9.92 15.72
C VAL A 412 2.59 -11.24 14.97
N GLU A 413 3.46 -11.53 14.00
CA GLU A 413 3.37 -12.74 13.17
C GLU A 413 4.78 -13.22 12.79
N ILE A 414 4.93 -14.53 12.58
CA ILE A 414 6.14 -15.14 12.04
C ILE A 414 5.85 -15.61 10.61
N VAL A 415 6.65 -15.17 9.64
CA VAL A 415 6.45 -15.50 8.22
C VAL A 415 6.82 -16.97 7.98
N PRO A 416 5.90 -17.82 7.49
CA PRO A 416 6.20 -19.21 7.16
C PRO A 416 7.39 -19.34 6.21
N GLY A 417 8.22 -20.36 6.40
CA GLY A 417 9.44 -20.56 5.63
C GLY A 417 10.60 -19.61 5.98
N GLY A 418 10.35 -18.49 6.67
CA GLY A 418 11.35 -17.50 7.09
C GLY A 418 12.36 -18.00 8.14
N ALA A 419 13.39 -17.20 8.42
CA ALA A 419 14.47 -17.59 9.34
C ALA A 419 13.97 -17.82 10.78
N SER A 420 13.15 -16.92 11.33
CA SER A 420 12.50 -17.06 12.63
C SER A 420 11.63 -18.32 12.71
N TRP A 421 10.91 -18.64 11.63
CA TRP A 421 10.05 -19.81 11.54
C TRP A 421 10.85 -21.11 11.59
N ARG A 422 11.96 -21.20 10.83
CA ARG A 422 12.86 -22.37 10.86
C ARG A 422 13.65 -22.48 12.17
N HIS A 423 13.93 -21.35 12.82
CA HIS A 423 14.60 -21.31 14.13
C HIS A 423 13.65 -21.70 15.28
N GLY A 424 12.35 -21.41 15.18
CA GLY A 424 11.32 -21.76 16.16
C GLY A 424 11.37 -20.99 17.50
N GLY A 425 12.46 -20.28 17.79
CA GLY A 425 12.65 -19.54 19.05
C GLY A 425 11.85 -18.23 19.20
N LEU A 426 11.17 -17.73 18.15
CA LEU A 426 10.26 -16.57 18.24
C LEU A 426 8.81 -17.01 18.04
N GLN A 427 7.91 -16.39 18.80
CA GLN A 427 6.46 -16.62 18.72
C GLN A 427 5.68 -15.29 18.69
N PRO A 428 4.46 -15.27 18.13
CA PRO A 428 3.54 -14.14 18.30
C PRO A 428 3.32 -13.80 19.78
N GLY A 429 3.39 -12.51 20.11
CA GLY A 429 3.30 -11.99 21.48
C GLY A 429 4.62 -11.88 22.23
N ASP A 430 5.75 -12.31 21.65
CA ASP A 430 7.08 -12.06 22.22
C ASP A 430 7.45 -10.57 22.11
N LEU A 431 8.06 -10.00 23.15
CA LEU A 431 8.60 -8.63 23.14
C LEU A 431 10.12 -8.66 22.91
N ILE A 432 10.64 -7.76 22.09
CA ILE A 432 12.09 -7.59 21.85
C ILE A 432 12.62 -6.51 22.79
N LEU A 433 13.61 -6.89 23.62
CA LEU A 433 14.23 -6.03 24.64
C LEU A 433 15.59 -5.49 24.22
N SER A 434 16.38 -6.26 23.45
CA SER A 434 17.65 -5.76 22.91
C SER A 434 18.02 -6.45 21.62
N VAL A 435 18.73 -5.75 20.75
CA VAL A 435 19.23 -6.26 19.47
C VAL A 435 20.75 -6.06 19.41
N ALA A 436 21.47 -7.09 18.96
CA ALA A 436 22.90 -7.02 18.68
C ALA A 436 23.20 -7.63 17.31
N ALA A 437 24.05 -6.98 16.52
CA ALA A 437 24.68 -7.63 15.38
C ALA A 437 25.80 -8.57 15.85
N GLU A 438 26.21 -9.50 14.98
CA GLU A 438 27.31 -10.41 15.24
C GLU A 438 28.61 -9.65 15.61
N GLY A 439 29.13 -9.91 16.81
CA GLY A 439 30.33 -9.24 17.34
C GLY A 439 30.13 -7.81 17.87
N GLN A 440 28.88 -7.34 18.02
CA GLN A 440 28.57 -6.05 18.66
C GLN A 440 27.90 -6.23 20.03
N ASP A 441 28.05 -5.24 20.90
CA ASP A 441 27.37 -5.23 22.20
C ASP A 441 25.84 -5.11 22.03
N PRO A 442 25.02 -5.79 22.87
CA PRO A 442 23.57 -5.67 22.80
C PRO A 442 23.08 -4.27 23.15
N VAL A 443 22.40 -3.64 22.20
CA VAL A 443 21.74 -2.34 22.39
C VAL A 443 20.32 -2.58 22.88
N ASP A 444 19.95 -1.97 24.01
CA ASP A 444 18.58 -1.97 24.51
C ASP A 444 17.66 -1.24 23.52
N VAL A 445 16.49 -1.79 23.26
CA VAL A 445 15.53 -1.27 22.27
C VAL A 445 14.17 -0.90 22.86
N VAL A 446 14.04 -0.89 24.20
CA VAL A 446 12.90 -0.25 24.88
C VAL A 446 12.96 1.27 24.61
N ASP A 447 11.79 1.90 24.45
CA ASP A 447 11.64 3.31 24.03
C ASP A 447 12.20 3.66 22.63
N MET A 448 12.82 2.72 21.91
CA MET A 448 13.30 2.97 20.53
C MET A 448 12.17 2.90 19.52
N ARG A 449 12.18 3.83 18.55
CA ARG A 449 11.27 3.81 17.40
C ARG A 449 11.36 2.48 16.65
N LEU A 450 10.21 1.90 16.30
CA LEU A 450 10.12 0.65 15.54
C LEU A 450 11.03 0.62 14.30
N ASP A 451 11.14 1.72 13.55
CA ASP A 451 11.96 1.82 12.35
C ASP A 451 13.45 1.54 12.62
N ASP A 452 13.97 2.00 13.76
CA ASP A 452 15.37 1.86 14.13
C ASP A 452 15.67 0.45 14.64
N VAL A 453 14.76 -0.11 15.44
CA VAL A 453 14.81 -1.53 15.86
C VAL A 453 14.76 -2.45 14.63
N VAL A 454 13.90 -2.16 13.66
CA VAL A 454 13.80 -2.89 12.39
C VAL A 454 15.09 -2.78 11.57
N LYS A 455 15.77 -1.63 11.53
CA LYS A 455 17.08 -1.49 10.86
C LYS A 455 18.14 -2.40 11.49
N MET A 456 18.17 -2.53 12.81
CA MET A 456 19.12 -3.38 13.54
C MET A 456 18.83 -4.88 13.36
N ILE A 457 17.55 -5.26 13.30
CA ILE A 457 17.10 -6.63 13.07
C ILE A 457 17.34 -7.08 11.63
N ARG A 458 17.16 -6.19 10.65
CA ARG A 458 17.51 -6.43 9.24
C ARG A 458 19.02 -6.55 9.05
N GLY A 459 19.42 -7.07 7.89
CA GLY A 459 20.83 -7.25 7.53
C GLY A 459 21.03 -8.36 6.49
N PRO A 460 22.22 -8.49 5.91
CA PRO A 460 22.46 -9.39 4.78
C PRO A 460 22.20 -10.86 5.11
N LYS A 461 21.72 -11.62 4.13
CA LYS A 461 21.59 -13.08 4.20
C LYS A 461 22.88 -13.73 4.72
N GLY A 462 22.73 -14.65 5.67
CA GLY A 462 23.82 -15.41 6.29
C GLY A 462 24.46 -14.75 7.51
N THR A 463 24.22 -13.46 7.76
CA THR A 463 24.68 -12.79 9.00
C THR A 463 23.81 -13.17 10.20
N VAL A 464 24.37 -13.18 11.41
CA VAL A 464 23.61 -13.46 12.63
C VAL A 464 23.09 -12.17 13.27
N VAL A 465 21.89 -12.25 13.87
CA VAL A 465 21.38 -11.28 14.83
C VAL A 465 21.12 -11.96 16.18
N HIS A 466 21.53 -11.33 17.25
CA HIS A 466 21.23 -11.75 18.61
C HIS A 466 20.08 -10.89 19.15
N LEU A 467 19.02 -11.54 19.62
CA LEU A 467 17.84 -10.87 20.18
C LEU A 467 17.68 -11.32 21.63
N ARG A 468 17.53 -10.37 22.55
CA ARG A 468 16.99 -10.65 23.88
C ARG A 468 15.51 -10.38 23.83
N ILE A 469 14.72 -11.37 24.21
CA ILE A 469 13.26 -11.33 24.13
C ILE A 469 12.64 -11.62 25.49
N GLN A 470 11.40 -11.19 25.66
CA GLN A 470 10.52 -11.58 26.75
C GLN A 470 9.31 -12.31 26.18
N LYS A 471 9.11 -13.55 26.63
CA LYS A 471 7.95 -14.37 26.29
C LYS A 471 6.67 -13.79 26.89
N SER A 472 5.52 -14.16 26.34
CA SER A 472 4.20 -13.87 26.90
C SER A 472 4.01 -14.36 28.35
N THR A 473 4.81 -15.33 28.79
CA THR A 473 4.89 -15.83 30.17
C THR A 473 5.71 -14.95 31.13
N GLY A 474 6.38 -13.91 30.62
CA GLY A 474 7.33 -13.06 31.37
C GLY A 474 8.76 -13.60 31.44
N ALA A 475 9.04 -14.82 30.94
CA ALA A 475 10.39 -15.36 30.88
C ALA A 475 11.25 -14.61 29.85
N GLN A 476 12.50 -14.28 30.19
CA GLN A 476 13.45 -13.67 29.25
C GLN A 476 14.40 -14.71 28.66
N GLU A 477 14.62 -14.63 27.36
CA GLU A 477 15.47 -15.54 26.59
C GLU A 477 16.39 -14.75 25.65
N SER A 478 17.57 -15.30 25.35
CA SER A 478 18.48 -14.76 24.33
C SER A 478 18.59 -15.76 23.19
N ILE A 479 18.21 -15.35 21.99
CA ILE A 479 18.18 -16.18 20.79
C ILE A 479 19.10 -15.61 19.71
N SER A 480 19.59 -16.47 18.81
CA SER A 480 20.50 -16.08 17.72
C SER A 480 19.94 -16.57 16.40
N ILE A 481 19.48 -15.66 15.54
CA ILE A 481 18.84 -15.99 14.27
C ILE A 481 19.80 -15.64 13.12
N THR A 482 20.15 -16.62 12.30
CA THR A 482 20.83 -16.38 11.03
C THR A 482 19.82 -15.78 10.03
N ARG A 483 20.08 -14.56 9.56
CA ARG A 483 19.22 -13.86 8.60
C ARG A 483 19.18 -14.60 7.27
N ASP A 484 18.03 -14.59 6.61
CA ASP A 484 17.85 -15.16 5.27
C ASP A 484 16.87 -14.33 4.43
N VAL A 485 16.77 -14.66 3.15
CA VAL A 485 15.73 -14.15 2.26
C VAL A 485 14.39 -14.78 2.64
N VAL A 486 13.45 -13.93 3.03
CA VAL A 486 12.06 -14.28 3.33
C VAL A 486 11.26 -14.06 2.05
N VAL A 487 10.63 -15.14 1.57
CA VAL A 487 9.77 -15.14 0.38
C VAL A 487 8.32 -15.06 0.85
N VAL A 488 7.56 -14.10 0.34
CA VAL A 488 6.14 -13.94 0.68
C VAL A 488 5.31 -14.64 -0.39
N GLU A 489 4.87 -15.87 -0.16
CA GLU A 489 4.16 -16.71 -1.16
C GLU A 489 2.86 -16.09 -1.71
N GLU A 490 2.29 -15.11 -1.02
CA GLU A 490 1.10 -14.35 -1.44
C GLU A 490 1.43 -13.26 -2.49
N SER A 491 2.72 -12.95 -2.72
CA SER A 491 3.15 -11.98 -3.73
C SER A 491 3.37 -12.57 -5.13
N TYR A 492 3.15 -13.86 -5.33
CA TYR A 492 3.34 -14.54 -6.62
C TYR A 492 2.02 -14.99 -7.26
N ALA A 493 2.05 -15.20 -8.58
CA ALA A 493 0.91 -15.66 -9.36
C ALA A 493 0.43 -17.06 -8.92
N ARG A 494 -0.89 -17.27 -8.91
CA ARG A 494 -1.51 -18.54 -8.52
C ARG A 494 -2.52 -19.01 -9.55
N GLY A 495 -2.50 -20.30 -9.87
CA GLY A 495 -3.42 -20.93 -10.83
C GLY A 495 -4.45 -21.86 -10.18
N ALA A 496 -5.64 -21.92 -10.77
CA ALA A 496 -6.65 -22.93 -10.46
C ALA A 496 -7.46 -23.29 -11.71
N VAL A 497 -8.06 -24.49 -11.69
CA VAL A 497 -9.12 -24.88 -12.63
C VAL A 497 -10.46 -24.74 -11.94
N LEU A 498 -11.38 -24.06 -12.60
CA LEU A 498 -12.75 -23.81 -12.16
C LEU A 498 -13.72 -24.74 -12.89
N GLY A 499 -14.53 -25.48 -12.13
CA GLY A 499 -15.72 -26.15 -12.63
C GLY A 499 -16.95 -25.27 -12.43
N HIS A 500 -17.70 -25.00 -13.50
CA HIS A 500 -18.89 -24.15 -13.48
C HIS A 500 -20.09 -24.90 -14.08
N GLY A 501 -20.88 -25.54 -13.22
CA GLY A 501 -22.03 -26.36 -13.62
C GLY A 501 -21.64 -27.50 -14.58
N SER A 502 -22.37 -27.63 -15.69
CA SER A 502 -22.11 -28.60 -16.76
C SER A 502 -21.22 -28.07 -17.90
N GLN A 503 -20.56 -26.93 -17.70
CA GLN A 503 -19.67 -26.32 -18.70
C GLN A 503 -18.29 -26.98 -18.69
N HIS A 504 -17.51 -26.77 -19.75
CA HIS A 504 -16.11 -27.17 -19.79
C HIS A 504 -15.29 -26.43 -18.71
N PRO A 505 -14.22 -27.05 -18.18
CA PRO A 505 -13.38 -26.41 -17.15
C PRO A 505 -12.77 -25.11 -17.67
N VAL A 506 -12.68 -24.11 -16.79
CA VAL A 506 -12.10 -22.79 -17.07
C VAL A 506 -10.79 -22.64 -16.27
N GLY A 507 -9.76 -22.09 -16.88
CA GLY A 507 -8.53 -21.72 -16.18
C GLY A 507 -8.71 -20.40 -15.44
N TYR A 508 -8.20 -20.29 -14.22
CA TYR A 508 -8.14 -19.06 -13.44
C TYR A 508 -6.71 -18.81 -13.02
N ILE A 509 -6.22 -17.59 -13.25
CA ILE A 509 -4.89 -17.13 -12.88
C ILE A 509 -5.06 -15.81 -12.14
N HIS A 510 -4.63 -15.77 -10.88
CA HIS A 510 -4.54 -14.53 -10.11
C HIS A 510 -3.10 -14.01 -10.16
N LEU A 511 -2.92 -12.74 -10.52
CA LEU A 511 -1.63 -12.06 -10.52
C LEU A 511 -1.67 -10.84 -9.58
N PRO A 512 -0.99 -10.89 -8.42
CA PRO A 512 -1.02 -9.79 -7.44
C PRO A 512 -0.16 -8.58 -7.85
N SER A 513 0.95 -8.77 -8.57
CA SER A 513 1.82 -7.69 -9.05
C SER A 513 2.67 -8.13 -10.25
N PHE A 514 3.28 -7.19 -10.98
CA PHE A 514 4.24 -7.46 -12.05
C PHE A 514 5.67 -7.54 -11.47
N TYR A 515 5.93 -8.59 -10.68
CA TYR A 515 7.18 -8.81 -9.94
C TYR A 515 8.33 -9.35 -10.79
N GLY A 516 9.56 -9.01 -10.38
CA GLY A 516 10.80 -9.56 -10.93
C GLY A 516 12.03 -9.01 -10.21
N GLY A 517 13.16 -9.72 -10.29
CA GLY A 517 14.39 -9.38 -9.56
C GLY A 517 15.60 -9.12 -10.45
N ARG A 518 16.51 -8.25 -10.02
CA ARG A 518 17.81 -8.01 -10.69
C ARG A 518 18.81 -9.14 -10.40
N GLY A 519 18.64 -10.29 -11.05
CA GLY A 519 19.62 -11.38 -10.98
C GLY A 519 19.31 -12.59 -11.87
N PRO A 520 20.32 -13.34 -12.31
CA PRO A 520 20.11 -14.57 -13.07
C PRO A 520 19.35 -15.61 -12.23
N GLY A 521 18.35 -16.26 -12.82
CA GLY A 521 17.54 -17.29 -12.14
C GLY A 521 16.44 -16.77 -11.22
N GLN A 522 16.29 -15.45 -11.04
CA GLN A 522 15.18 -14.88 -10.27
C GLN A 522 13.81 -15.28 -10.86
N ARG A 523 12.81 -15.42 -9.98
CA ARG A 523 11.39 -15.66 -10.33
C ARG A 523 10.79 -14.36 -10.87
N THR A 524 9.97 -14.43 -11.92
CA THR A 524 9.35 -13.25 -12.55
C THR A 524 7.91 -13.56 -12.97
N ALA A 525 7.07 -12.53 -12.98
CA ALA A 525 5.65 -12.66 -13.30
C ALA A 525 5.43 -13.29 -14.69
N GLY A 526 6.16 -12.83 -15.72
CA GLY A 526 6.06 -13.36 -17.08
C GLY A 526 6.38 -14.85 -17.18
N ARG A 527 7.40 -15.34 -16.44
CA ARG A 527 7.74 -16.78 -16.44
C ARG A 527 6.66 -17.62 -15.76
N ASP A 528 6.17 -17.16 -14.62
CA ASP A 528 5.15 -17.88 -13.86
C ASP A 528 3.83 -17.93 -14.64
N ILE A 529 3.46 -16.83 -15.29
CA ILE A 529 2.27 -16.74 -16.14
C ILE A 529 2.39 -17.63 -17.37
N ALA A 530 3.54 -17.61 -18.08
CA ALA A 530 3.80 -18.52 -19.20
C ALA A 530 3.68 -20.01 -18.78
N HIS A 531 4.25 -20.36 -17.62
CA HIS A 531 4.14 -21.71 -17.06
C HIS A 531 2.67 -22.10 -16.78
N LEU A 532 1.93 -21.26 -16.04
CA LEU A 532 0.51 -21.50 -15.72
C LEU A 532 -0.35 -21.60 -16.99
N LEU A 533 -0.14 -20.72 -17.98
CA LEU A 533 -0.83 -20.77 -19.28
C LEU A 533 -0.55 -22.08 -20.03
N GLY A 534 0.69 -22.56 -19.99
CA GLY A 534 1.08 -23.87 -20.52
C GLY A 534 0.37 -25.04 -19.83
N GLU A 535 0.21 -24.99 -18.50
CA GLU A 535 -0.56 -25.99 -17.76
C GLU A 535 -2.05 -25.94 -18.10
N MET A 536 -2.66 -24.75 -18.19
CA MET A 536 -4.05 -24.57 -18.62
C MET A 536 -4.30 -25.17 -20.01
N LYS A 537 -3.34 -25.00 -20.94
CA LYS A 537 -3.37 -25.60 -22.29
C LYS A 537 -3.25 -27.12 -22.25
N ALA A 538 -2.35 -27.66 -21.43
CA ALA A 538 -2.20 -29.10 -21.24
C ALA A 538 -3.46 -29.75 -20.65
N LEU A 539 -4.13 -29.05 -19.71
CA LEU A 539 -5.39 -29.45 -19.09
C LEU A 539 -6.63 -29.22 -19.98
N LYS A 540 -6.46 -28.56 -21.15
CA LYS A 540 -7.51 -28.30 -22.15
C LYS A 540 -8.71 -27.54 -21.58
N VAL A 541 -8.45 -26.50 -20.79
CA VAL A 541 -9.50 -25.57 -20.34
C VAL A 541 -10.13 -24.85 -21.54
N ALA A 542 -11.40 -24.49 -21.43
CA ALA A 542 -12.14 -23.81 -22.50
C ALA A 542 -11.76 -22.34 -22.70
N GLY A 543 -11.06 -21.75 -21.73
CA GLY A 543 -10.60 -20.37 -21.72
C GLY A 543 -9.92 -20.05 -20.38
N VAL A 544 -9.30 -18.88 -20.29
CA VAL A 544 -8.59 -18.40 -19.09
C VAL A 544 -9.18 -17.07 -18.60
N ILE A 545 -9.43 -16.98 -17.30
CA ILE A 545 -9.66 -15.74 -16.57
C ILE A 545 -8.31 -15.32 -15.96
N LEU A 546 -7.82 -14.14 -16.34
CA LEU A 546 -6.65 -13.51 -15.74
C LEU A 546 -7.13 -12.37 -14.82
N ASP A 547 -7.01 -12.57 -13.51
CA ASP A 547 -7.49 -11.63 -12.49
C ASP A 547 -6.35 -10.74 -11.99
N ILE A 548 -6.46 -9.46 -12.33
CA ILE A 548 -5.54 -8.36 -11.98
C ILE A 548 -6.26 -7.24 -11.20
N ARG A 549 -7.38 -7.55 -10.53
CA ARG A 549 -8.00 -6.67 -9.52
C ARG A 549 -7.01 -6.37 -8.40
N GLY A 550 -7.00 -5.13 -7.90
CA GLY A 550 -6.04 -4.69 -6.87
C GLY A 550 -4.57 -4.58 -7.34
N ASN A 551 -4.22 -4.99 -8.56
CA ASN A 551 -2.84 -5.02 -9.03
C ASN A 551 -2.37 -3.63 -9.51
N GLY A 552 -1.66 -2.91 -8.64
CA GLY A 552 -1.09 -1.59 -8.92
C GLY A 552 0.05 -1.55 -9.96
N GLY A 553 0.38 -2.68 -10.58
CA GLY A 553 1.38 -2.81 -11.65
C GLY A 553 2.72 -3.38 -11.17
N GLY A 554 3.82 -2.82 -11.68
CA GLY A 554 5.18 -3.29 -11.42
C GLY A 554 6.08 -3.07 -12.64
N LEU A 555 6.90 -4.05 -13.00
CA LEU A 555 7.87 -3.95 -14.08
C LEU A 555 7.20 -3.94 -15.47
N LEU A 556 7.44 -2.88 -16.25
CA LEU A 556 6.92 -2.73 -17.63
C LEU A 556 7.31 -3.92 -18.53
N GLY A 557 8.54 -4.42 -18.41
CA GLY A 557 9.02 -5.56 -19.21
C GLY A 557 8.21 -6.84 -19.00
N GLU A 558 7.70 -7.08 -17.79
CA GLU A 558 6.85 -8.24 -17.50
C GLU A 558 5.47 -8.11 -18.17
N ALA A 559 4.93 -6.89 -18.32
CA ALA A 559 3.70 -6.67 -19.08
C ALA A 559 3.88 -6.93 -20.58
N VAL A 560 5.06 -6.60 -21.13
CA VAL A 560 5.42 -6.94 -22.52
C VAL A 560 5.51 -8.46 -22.68
N THR A 561 6.26 -9.14 -21.81
CA THR A 561 6.40 -10.60 -21.81
C THR A 561 5.06 -11.32 -21.66
N MET A 562 4.21 -10.88 -20.73
CA MET A 562 2.88 -11.45 -20.53
C MET A 562 1.92 -11.20 -21.69
N THR A 563 2.06 -10.09 -22.41
CA THR A 563 1.28 -9.85 -23.62
C THR A 563 1.73 -10.81 -24.72
N GLY A 564 3.05 -11.00 -24.90
CA GLY A 564 3.65 -11.97 -25.83
C GLY A 564 3.20 -13.41 -25.59
N ALA A 565 3.04 -13.85 -24.34
CA ALA A 565 2.47 -15.16 -24.02
C ALA A 565 1.04 -15.40 -24.58
N LEU A 566 0.35 -14.32 -24.98
CA LEU A 566 -1.03 -14.30 -25.46
C LEU A 566 -1.22 -13.75 -26.89
N ILE A 567 -0.20 -13.16 -27.54
CA ILE A 567 -0.27 -12.71 -28.95
C ILE A 567 0.83 -13.39 -29.78
N ASP A 568 0.67 -13.54 -31.10
CA ASP A 568 1.66 -14.25 -31.91
C ASP A 568 2.99 -13.48 -32.08
N ARG A 569 2.90 -12.15 -32.20
CA ARG A 569 3.99 -11.16 -32.26
C ARG A 569 3.40 -9.76 -32.43
N GLY A 570 4.12 -8.72 -32.04
CA GLY A 570 3.76 -7.34 -32.36
C GLY A 570 4.03 -6.32 -31.25
N PRO A 571 3.73 -5.02 -31.52
CA PRO A 571 3.87 -3.95 -30.53
C PRO A 571 2.92 -4.19 -29.34
N VAL A 572 3.36 -3.83 -28.13
CA VAL A 572 2.56 -3.91 -26.90
C VAL A 572 2.30 -2.53 -26.32
N VAL A 573 3.33 -1.69 -26.24
CA VAL A 573 3.24 -0.36 -25.63
C VAL A 573 4.24 0.59 -26.25
N GLN A 574 3.84 1.85 -26.44
CA GLN A 574 4.73 2.94 -26.83
C GLN A 574 5.08 3.76 -25.58
N VAL A 575 6.32 4.22 -25.47
CA VAL A 575 6.74 5.23 -24.48
C VAL A 575 7.27 6.47 -25.18
N GLN A 576 7.08 7.63 -24.56
CA GLN A 576 7.62 8.90 -25.02
C GLN A 576 8.36 9.62 -23.89
N ASP A 577 9.60 10.04 -24.15
CA ASP A 577 10.41 10.83 -23.22
C ASP A 577 10.12 12.33 -23.27
N SER A 578 10.71 13.07 -22.34
CA SER A 578 10.64 14.54 -22.22
C SER A 578 11.21 15.35 -23.41
N ARG A 579 11.82 14.66 -24.40
CA ARG A 579 12.33 15.26 -25.64
C ARG A 579 11.47 14.90 -26.85
N GLY A 580 10.40 14.12 -26.66
CA GLY A 580 9.55 13.61 -27.74
C GLY A 580 10.11 12.38 -28.44
N THR A 581 11.18 11.78 -27.92
CA THR A 581 11.71 10.50 -28.41
C THR A 581 10.69 9.41 -28.11
N ARG A 582 10.28 8.65 -29.13
CA ARG A 582 9.34 7.53 -28.99
C ARG A 582 10.04 6.21 -29.17
N GLU A 583 9.75 5.27 -28.29
CA GLU A 583 10.20 3.88 -28.34
C GLU A 583 8.97 2.97 -28.27
N THR A 584 8.98 1.87 -29.01
CA THR A 584 7.89 0.88 -29.01
C THR A 584 8.43 -0.43 -28.50
N TYR A 585 7.89 -0.91 -27.39
CA TYR A 585 8.16 -2.25 -26.88
C TYR A 585 7.20 -3.23 -27.55
N SER A 586 7.77 -4.30 -28.06
CA SER A 586 7.09 -5.35 -28.83
C SER A 586 7.46 -6.72 -28.27
N ASP A 587 6.63 -7.72 -28.54
CA ASP A 587 7.13 -9.09 -28.59
C ASP A 587 7.56 -9.45 -30.02
N ASP A 588 8.83 -9.84 -30.15
CA ASP A 588 9.47 -10.23 -31.41
C ASP A 588 9.57 -11.77 -31.56
N ASN A 589 9.19 -12.52 -30.52
CA ASN A 589 9.10 -13.98 -30.58
C ASN A 589 7.84 -14.39 -31.36
N ALA A 590 7.82 -15.62 -31.89
CA ALA A 590 6.68 -16.16 -32.62
C ALA A 590 6.01 -17.29 -31.84
N GLY A 591 4.68 -17.31 -31.85
CA GLY A 591 3.85 -18.30 -31.16
C GLY A 591 3.34 -17.84 -29.79
N MET A 592 2.38 -18.58 -29.24
CA MET A 592 1.67 -18.24 -28.00
C MET A 592 1.66 -19.41 -27.02
N ASP A 593 1.86 -19.12 -25.75
CA ASP A 593 1.66 -20.09 -24.66
C ASP A 593 0.20 -20.51 -24.59
N PHE A 594 -0.74 -19.57 -24.75
CA PHE A 594 -2.18 -19.85 -24.79
C PHE A 594 -2.92 -19.11 -25.91
N ASP A 595 -3.61 -19.87 -26.76
CA ASP A 595 -4.35 -19.45 -27.95
C ASP A 595 -5.89 -19.50 -27.79
N GLY A 596 -6.38 -19.98 -26.64
CA GLY A 596 -7.81 -20.03 -26.32
C GLY A 596 -8.42 -18.67 -25.90
N PRO A 597 -9.76 -18.59 -25.73
CA PRO A 597 -10.45 -17.41 -25.21
C PRO A 597 -9.88 -16.91 -23.88
N VAL A 598 -9.72 -15.59 -23.74
CA VAL A 598 -9.22 -14.95 -22.51
C VAL A 598 -10.18 -13.85 -22.06
N VAL A 599 -10.47 -13.83 -20.75
CA VAL A 599 -11.07 -12.70 -20.04
C VAL A 599 -10.02 -12.12 -19.10
N VAL A 600 -9.85 -10.80 -19.11
CA VAL A 600 -9.02 -10.10 -18.11
C VAL A 600 -9.97 -9.39 -17.14
N LEU A 601 -9.87 -9.72 -15.86
CA LEU A 601 -10.69 -9.15 -14.80
C LEU A 601 -9.93 -8.01 -14.11
N VAL A 602 -10.49 -6.79 -14.16
CA VAL A 602 -9.87 -5.55 -13.68
C VAL A 602 -10.78 -4.79 -12.71
N ASP A 603 -10.20 -3.87 -11.93
CA ASP A 603 -10.93 -2.88 -11.13
C ASP A 603 -10.27 -1.50 -11.20
N ARG A 604 -10.79 -0.55 -10.42
CA ARG A 604 -10.25 0.82 -10.28
C ARG A 604 -8.86 0.92 -9.65
N PHE A 605 -8.35 -0.19 -9.09
CA PHE A 605 -7.02 -0.27 -8.46
C PHE A 605 -5.99 -0.95 -9.36
N SER A 606 -6.43 -1.69 -10.38
CA SER A 606 -5.59 -2.10 -11.51
C SER A 606 -4.89 -0.86 -12.11
N ALA A 607 -3.56 -0.82 -12.10
CA ALA A 607 -2.79 0.36 -12.53
C ALA A 607 -1.53 0.02 -13.34
N SER A 608 -1.03 0.98 -14.12
CA SER A 608 0.30 0.94 -14.76
C SER A 608 0.49 -0.29 -15.66
N ALA A 609 1.37 -1.24 -15.30
CA ALA A 609 1.61 -2.49 -16.04
C ALA A 609 0.32 -3.31 -16.26
N SER A 610 -0.63 -3.29 -15.32
CA SER A 610 -1.96 -3.88 -15.46
C SER A 610 -2.76 -3.25 -16.60
N GLU A 611 -2.64 -1.93 -16.77
CA GLU A 611 -3.33 -1.14 -17.79
C GLU A 611 -2.64 -1.26 -19.16
N ILE A 612 -1.33 -1.47 -19.18
CA ILE A 612 -0.58 -1.85 -20.39
C ILE A 612 -1.10 -3.19 -20.91
N LEU A 613 -1.12 -4.22 -20.06
CA LEU A 613 -1.57 -5.57 -20.45
C LEU A 613 -3.04 -5.58 -20.89
N ALA A 614 -3.94 -5.00 -20.08
CA ALA A 614 -5.36 -4.94 -20.42
C ALA A 614 -5.62 -4.09 -21.68
N GLY A 615 -4.96 -2.94 -21.81
CA GLY A 615 -5.09 -2.05 -22.95
C GLY A 615 -4.57 -2.65 -24.26
N ALA A 616 -3.44 -3.36 -24.21
CA ALA A 616 -2.91 -4.09 -25.37
C ALA A 616 -3.85 -5.25 -25.77
N LEU A 617 -4.25 -6.11 -24.84
CA LEU A 617 -5.13 -7.24 -25.16
C LEU A 617 -6.52 -6.80 -25.66
N GLN A 618 -7.00 -5.63 -25.23
CA GLN A 618 -8.21 -4.99 -25.75
C GLN A 618 -8.00 -4.43 -27.17
N ASP A 619 -6.91 -3.69 -27.42
CA ASP A 619 -6.60 -3.14 -28.74
C ASP A 619 -6.46 -4.24 -29.80
N TYR A 620 -5.83 -5.36 -29.46
CA TYR A 620 -5.73 -6.54 -30.34
C TYR A 620 -7.04 -7.32 -30.48
N HIS A 621 -8.10 -7.02 -29.71
CA HIS A 621 -9.30 -7.85 -29.53
C HIS A 621 -8.99 -9.30 -29.08
N ARG A 622 -7.82 -9.51 -28.43
CA ARG A 622 -7.32 -10.81 -27.99
C ARG A 622 -8.04 -11.33 -26.76
N ALA A 623 -8.43 -10.43 -25.85
CA ALA A 623 -9.20 -10.72 -24.66
C ALA A 623 -10.45 -9.84 -24.58
N VAL A 624 -11.38 -10.22 -23.70
CA VAL A 624 -12.49 -9.35 -23.27
C VAL A 624 -12.15 -8.81 -21.89
N ILE A 625 -12.13 -7.49 -21.74
CA ILE A 625 -11.86 -6.83 -20.46
C ILE A 625 -13.17 -6.75 -19.68
N VAL A 626 -13.23 -7.43 -18.55
CA VAL A 626 -14.36 -7.40 -17.63
C VAL A 626 -13.92 -6.67 -16.36
N GLY A 627 -14.75 -5.82 -15.79
CA GLY A 627 -14.33 -5.10 -14.58
C GLY A 627 -15.41 -4.27 -13.94
N THR A 628 -15.10 -3.74 -12.75
CA THR A 628 -16.07 -2.96 -11.96
C THR A 628 -16.15 -1.49 -12.40
N GLY A 629 -15.09 -0.96 -12.99
CA GLY A 629 -15.04 0.39 -13.54
C GLY A 629 -13.82 0.60 -14.44
N PRO A 630 -13.65 1.79 -15.03
CA PRO A 630 -12.38 2.19 -15.63
C PRO A 630 -11.25 2.03 -14.61
N THR A 631 -10.12 1.52 -15.06
CA THR A 631 -8.93 1.29 -14.23
C THR A 631 -8.35 2.61 -13.68
N HIS A 632 -7.27 2.51 -12.90
CA HIS A 632 -6.72 3.64 -12.13
C HIS A 632 -6.41 4.88 -12.98
N GLY A 633 -5.96 4.69 -14.22
CA GLY A 633 -5.60 5.75 -15.14
C GLY A 633 -4.15 6.18 -15.04
N LYS A 634 -3.23 5.32 -14.60
CA LYS A 634 -1.81 5.66 -14.58
C LYS A 634 -1.22 5.43 -15.97
N GLY A 635 -0.65 6.48 -16.57
CA GLY A 635 -0.03 6.47 -17.90
C GLY A 635 1.43 6.92 -17.89
N THR A 636 2.08 6.95 -16.73
CA THR A 636 3.44 7.46 -16.54
C THR A 636 4.41 6.39 -16.05
N VAL A 637 5.68 6.51 -16.44
CA VAL A 637 6.79 5.66 -16.00
C VAL A 637 7.74 6.47 -15.14
N GLN A 638 8.05 5.95 -13.96
CA GLN A 638 9.03 6.51 -13.04
C GLN A 638 10.35 5.75 -13.11
N THR A 639 11.46 6.48 -12.95
CA THR A 639 12.78 5.92 -12.67
C THR A 639 13.20 6.26 -11.23
N LEU A 640 14.09 5.45 -10.65
CA LEU A 640 14.69 5.72 -9.34
C LEU A 640 16.12 6.24 -9.56
N ALA A 641 16.35 7.51 -9.22
CA ALA A 641 17.64 8.18 -9.36
C ALA A 641 18.33 8.29 -7.99
N GLU A 642 19.43 7.56 -7.82
CA GLU A 642 20.27 7.56 -6.61
C GLU A 642 20.97 8.93 -6.47
N LEU A 643 20.62 9.70 -5.44
CA LEU A 643 21.02 11.11 -5.33
C LEU A 643 22.51 11.29 -5.03
N ASP A 644 23.08 10.38 -4.23
CA ASP A 644 24.51 10.31 -3.92
C ASP A 644 25.37 10.23 -5.19
N ARG A 645 24.89 9.53 -6.23
CA ARG A 645 25.57 9.36 -7.53
C ARG A 645 25.48 10.59 -8.41
N VAL A 646 24.37 11.34 -8.35
CA VAL A 646 24.15 12.55 -9.13
C VAL A 646 25.15 13.64 -8.74
N VAL A 647 25.28 13.91 -7.44
CA VAL A 647 26.21 14.93 -6.91
C VAL A 647 27.58 14.38 -6.49
N ARG A 648 27.78 13.06 -6.54
CA ARG A 648 29.01 12.35 -6.13
C ARG A 648 29.44 12.71 -4.70
N SER A 649 28.47 12.83 -3.80
CA SER A 649 28.68 13.24 -2.40
C SER A 649 29.54 12.25 -1.60
N GLY A 650 29.51 10.96 -1.96
CA GLY A 650 30.09 9.89 -1.15
C GLY A 650 29.32 9.61 0.16
N VAL A 651 28.11 10.18 0.29
CA VAL A 651 27.25 10.08 1.47
C VAL A 651 25.85 9.70 1.02
N ASP A 652 25.21 8.77 1.71
CA ASP A 652 23.87 8.33 1.37
C ASP A 652 22.85 9.48 1.53
N LEU A 653 22.26 9.85 0.39
CA LEU A 653 21.22 10.87 0.24
C LEU A 653 19.86 10.24 -0.13
N GLY A 654 19.73 8.90 -0.13
CA GLY A 654 18.55 8.24 -0.67
C GLY A 654 18.40 8.45 -2.20
N SER A 655 17.15 8.39 -2.67
CA SER A 655 16.84 8.44 -4.10
C SER A 655 15.62 9.30 -4.39
N LEU A 656 15.60 9.95 -5.55
CA LEU A 656 14.43 10.62 -6.09
C LEU A 656 13.76 9.70 -7.11
N LYS A 657 12.49 9.38 -6.89
CA LYS A 657 11.62 8.75 -7.88
C LYS A 657 11.13 9.86 -8.82
N VAL A 658 11.41 9.76 -10.11
CA VAL A 658 11.12 10.81 -11.09
C VAL A 658 10.29 10.25 -12.23
N THR A 659 9.16 10.87 -12.54
CA THR A 659 8.41 10.60 -13.77
C THR A 659 9.23 11.06 -14.98
N VAL A 660 9.59 10.15 -15.88
CA VAL A 660 10.50 10.43 -17.03
C VAL A 660 9.88 10.16 -18.39
N GLN A 661 8.85 9.31 -18.47
CA GLN A 661 8.17 8.96 -19.71
C GLN A 661 6.65 8.89 -19.51
N GLN A 662 5.89 9.19 -20.56
CA GLN A 662 4.46 8.82 -20.68
C GLN A 662 4.35 7.58 -21.56
N PHE A 663 3.44 6.67 -21.23
CA PHE A 663 3.15 5.49 -22.03
C PHE A 663 1.76 5.55 -22.69
N PHE A 664 1.67 4.84 -23.82
CA PHE A 664 0.54 4.87 -24.74
C PHE A 664 0.27 3.47 -25.27
N ARG A 665 -1.02 3.18 -25.48
CA ARG A 665 -1.50 1.93 -26.11
C ARG A 665 -1.03 1.85 -27.57
N VAL A 666 -1.18 0.69 -28.20
CA VAL A 666 -0.88 0.52 -29.64
C VAL A 666 -1.84 1.32 -30.53
N SER A 667 -3.06 1.57 -30.07
CA SER A 667 -4.01 2.55 -30.63
C SER A 667 -3.54 4.02 -30.53
N GLY A 668 -2.46 4.30 -29.82
CA GLY A 668 -1.87 5.63 -29.65
C GLY A 668 -2.47 6.46 -28.51
N SER A 669 -3.59 6.05 -27.93
CA SER A 669 -4.19 6.71 -26.74
C SER A 669 -3.38 6.41 -25.47
N SER A 670 -3.20 7.41 -24.60
CA SER A 670 -2.67 7.17 -23.26
C SER A 670 -3.73 6.59 -22.32
N THR A 671 -3.29 5.85 -21.30
CA THR A 671 -4.13 5.50 -20.13
C THR A 671 -4.18 6.62 -19.10
N GLN A 672 -3.34 7.66 -19.22
CA GLN A 672 -3.21 8.73 -18.24
C GLN A 672 -4.55 9.42 -17.93
N ARG A 673 -4.95 9.46 -16.65
CA ARG A 673 -6.26 9.90 -16.11
C ARG A 673 -7.48 9.07 -16.55
N GLU A 674 -7.52 8.53 -17.75
CA GLU A 674 -8.70 7.83 -18.28
C GLU A 674 -8.75 6.34 -17.89
N GLY A 675 -7.62 5.65 -17.97
CA GLY A 675 -7.48 4.21 -17.77
C GLY A 675 -7.92 3.37 -18.97
N VAL A 676 -8.01 2.07 -18.76
CA VAL A 676 -8.67 1.11 -19.63
C VAL A 676 -10.12 1.00 -19.17
N THR A 677 -11.06 1.26 -20.06
CA THR A 677 -12.49 1.04 -19.79
C THR A 677 -12.83 -0.42 -20.13
N PRO A 678 -13.40 -1.21 -19.19
CA PRO A 678 -13.83 -2.57 -19.48
C PRO A 678 -14.87 -2.65 -20.60
N ASP A 679 -14.78 -3.70 -21.40
CA ASP A 679 -15.79 -4.07 -22.40
C ASP A 679 -17.12 -4.47 -21.73
N ILE A 680 -17.04 -5.02 -20.52
CA ILE A 680 -18.18 -5.42 -19.69
C ILE A 680 -18.01 -4.81 -18.30
N LEU A 681 -18.92 -3.91 -17.94
CA LEU A 681 -18.98 -3.29 -16.61
C LEU A 681 -19.86 -4.10 -15.67
N LEU A 682 -19.31 -4.44 -14.50
CA LEU A 682 -19.98 -5.13 -13.40
C LEU A 682 -20.17 -4.18 -12.21
N PRO A 683 -21.09 -4.44 -11.26
CA PRO A 683 -21.28 -3.59 -10.08
C PRO A 683 -20.00 -3.45 -9.24
N ASP A 684 -19.68 -2.21 -8.91
CA ASP A 684 -18.44 -1.83 -8.22
C ASP A 684 -18.69 -1.53 -6.74
N PRO A 685 -18.13 -2.30 -5.79
CA PRO A 685 -18.24 -2.00 -4.36
C PRO A 685 -17.50 -0.71 -3.99
N ALA A 686 -16.45 -0.35 -4.74
CA ALA A 686 -15.57 0.78 -4.46
C ALA A 686 -15.91 2.05 -5.27
N ALA A 687 -17.01 2.08 -6.04
CA ALA A 687 -17.41 3.27 -6.80
C ALA A 687 -17.90 4.47 -5.97
N HIS A 688 -18.04 4.30 -4.65
CA HIS A 688 -18.21 5.41 -3.70
C HIS A 688 -16.90 6.16 -3.41
N VAL A 689 -15.75 5.51 -3.68
CA VAL A 689 -14.40 6.06 -3.49
C VAL A 689 -13.98 6.86 -4.72
N GLU A 690 -13.81 8.17 -4.54
CA GLU A 690 -13.04 9.01 -5.47
C GLU A 690 -11.56 8.65 -5.34
N THR A 691 -11.09 7.88 -6.32
CA THR A 691 -9.71 7.41 -6.47
C THR A 691 -9.37 7.25 -7.96
N GLY A 692 -8.10 7.01 -8.27
CA GLY A 692 -7.54 7.00 -9.61
C GLY A 692 -6.81 8.30 -9.95
N GLU A 693 -5.95 8.24 -10.95
CA GLU A 693 -5.07 9.32 -11.42
C GLU A 693 -5.83 10.63 -11.69
N ARG A 694 -7.07 10.52 -12.20
CA ARG A 694 -8.00 11.63 -12.45
C ARG A 694 -8.40 12.44 -11.21
N THR A 695 -8.18 11.89 -10.02
CA THR A 695 -8.46 12.53 -8.72
C THR A 695 -7.21 13.05 -8.02
N LEU A 696 -6.03 12.80 -8.60
CA LEU A 696 -4.74 13.25 -8.07
C LEU A 696 -4.41 14.64 -8.59
N ASP A 697 -3.80 15.43 -7.72
CA ASP A 697 -3.34 16.77 -8.05
C ASP A 697 -2.11 16.72 -8.95
N HIS A 698 -1.96 17.75 -9.78
CA HIS A 698 -0.87 17.91 -10.73
C HIS A 698 -0.67 16.70 -11.68
N ALA A 699 -1.58 15.70 -11.66
CA ALA A 699 -1.56 14.53 -12.51
C ALA A 699 -1.37 14.95 -13.96
N ILE A 700 -0.43 14.33 -14.67
CA ILE A 700 -0.12 14.72 -16.04
C ILE A 700 -1.39 14.59 -16.91
N PRO A 701 -1.68 15.53 -17.85
CA PRO A 701 -2.87 15.44 -18.70
C PRO A 701 -2.89 14.19 -19.58
N TRP A 702 -4.10 13.77 -19.97
CA TRP A 702 -4.26 12.78 -21.03
C TRP A 702 -3.72 13.33 -22.36
N SER A 703 -3.15 12.47 -23.18
CA SER A 703 -2.63 12.81 -24.50
C SER A 703 -2.70 11.59 -25.44
N GLN A 704 -2.54 11.84 -26.74
CA GLN A 704 -2.58 10.82 -27.79
C GLN A 704 -1.44 11.03 -28.78
N ILE A 705 -0.87 9.93 -29.26
CA ILE A 705 0.16 9.86 -30.30
C ILE A 705 -0.34 9.00 -31.48
N PRO A 706 0.39 8.91 -32.61
CA PRO A 706 0.02 8.00 -33.69
C PRO A 706 -0.07 6.54 -33.22
N ALA A 707 -1.03 5.81 -33.76
CA ALA A 707 -1.16 4.37 -33.56
C ALA A 707 -0.03 3.59 -34.28
N VAL A 708 0.35 2.44 -33.73
CA VAL A 708 1.24 1.48 -34.40
C VAL A 708 0.39 0.45 -35.13
N PRO A 709 0.63 0.19 -36.43
CA PRO A 709 -0.02 -0.91 -37.15
C PRO A 709 0.27 -2.25 -36.47
N HIS A 710 -0.78 -3.04 -36.25
CA HIS A 710 -0.72 -4.38 -35.68
C HIS A 710 -1.86 -5.24 -36.26
N ASP A 711 -1.70 -6.56 -36.22
CA ASP A 711 -2.70 -7.50 -36.73
C ASP A 711 -3.74 -7.81 -35.65
N MET A 712 -5.02 -7.61 -35.99
CA MET A 712 -6.15 -7.85 -35.07
C MET A 712 -6.36 -9.35 -34.86
N TRP A 713 -6.66 -9.77 -33.63
CA TRP A 713 -7.07 -11.14 -33.35
C TRP A 713 -8.39 -11.47 -34.09
N PRO A 714 -8.50 -12.63 -34.77
CA PRO A 714 -9.72 -13.04 -35.48
C PRO A 714 -10.81 -13.54 -34.50
N ALA A 715 -11.25 -12.66 -33.60
CA ALA A 715 -12.26 -12.91 -32.59
C ALA A 715 -13.59 -13.35 -33.22
N LYS A 716 -14.17 -14.45 -32.71
CA LYS A 716 -15.50 -14.93 -33.11
C LYS A 716 -16.63 -14.24 -32.33
N TRP A 717 -16.31 -13.65 -31.20
CA TRP A 717 -17.22 -12.94 -30.31
C TRP A 717 -17.30 -11.44 -30.63
N LYS A 718 -18.35 -10.77 -30.12
CA LYS A 718 -18.50 -9.31 -30.17
C LYS A 718 -18.67 -8.77 -28.74
N PRO A 719 -17.80 -7.86 -28.27
CA PRO A 719 -17.86 -7.31 -26.91
C PRO A 719 -19.26 -6.79 -26.50
N THR A 720 -19.92 -6.01 -27.37
CA THR A 720 -21.27 -5.48 -27.12
C THR A 720 -22.31 -6.58 -26.85
N ALA A 721 -22.30 -7.65 -27.65
CA ALA A 721 -23.22 -8.76 -27.49
C ALA A 721 -22.92 -9.62 -26.23
N LEU A 722 -21.67 -9.62 -25.74
CA LEU A 722 -21.32 -10.22 -24.45
C LEU A 722 -21.80 -9.34 -23.29
N ALA A 723 -21.60 -8.02 -23.38
CA ALA A 723 -22.05 -7.05 -22.38
C ALA A 723 -23.57 -7.10 -22.18
N GLU A 724 -24.36 -7.19 -23.26
CA GLU A 724 -25.82 -7.35 -23.19
C GLU A 724 -26.24 -8.63 -22.45
N ARG A 725 -25.56 -9.75 -22.71
CA ARG A 725 -25.83 -11.04 -22.04
C ARG A 725 -25.42 -11.04 -20.57
N SER A 726 -24.27 -10.44 -20.26
CA SER A 726 -23.78 -10.21 -18.89
C SER A 726 -24.78 -9.37 -18.10
N ALA A 727 -25.17 -8.20 -18.60
CA ALA A 727 -26.13 -7.32 -17.93
C ALA A 727 -27.45 -8.04 -17.61
N ALA A 728 -27.93 -8.91 -18.51
CA ALA A 728 -29.14 -9.72 -18.31
C ALA A 728 -28.99 -10.86 -17.27
N ARG A 729 -27.76 -11.30 -16.95
CA ARG A 729 -27.44 -12.21 -15.84
C ARG A 729 -27.25 -11.44 -14.53
N VAL A 730 -26.40 -10.42 -14.54
CA VAL A 730 -26.07 -9.55 -13.41
C VAL A 730 -27.34 -8.98 -12.76
N ALA A 731 -28.31 -8.51 -13.57
CA ALA A 731 -29.59 -7.99 -13.08
C ALA A 731 -30.47 -9.02 -12.33
N LYS A 732 -30.11 -10.32 -12.38
CA LYS A 732 -30.80 -11.43 -11.70
C LYS A 732 -30.00 -12.03 -10.55
N GLN A 733 -28.73 -11.64 -10.36
CA GLN A 733 -27.89 -12.12 -9.26
C GLN A 733 -28.10 -11.26 -8.00
N PRO A 734 -28.62 -11.81 -6.88
CA PRO A 734 -28.89 -11.04 -5.67
C PRO A 734 -27.64 -10.41 -5.04
N ALA A 735 -26.48 -11.06 -5.13
CA ALA A 735 -25.22 -10.55 -4.58
C ALA A 735 -24.78 -9.25 -5.28
N LEU A 736 -24.72 -9.25 -6.62
CA LEU A 736 -24.36 -8.07 -7.42
C LEU A 736 -25.39 -6.93 -7.30
N ALA A 737 -26.68 -7.25 -7.17
CA ALA A 737 -27.72 -6.25 -6.88
C ALA A 737 -27.54 -5.59 -5.51
N LYS A 738 -27.18 -6.37 -4.48
CA LYS A 738 -26.83 -5.83 -3.15
C LYS A 738 -25.58 -4.95 -3.19
N ILE A 739 -24.52 -5.37 -3.89
CA ILE A 739 -23.31 -4.56 -4.09
C ILE A 739 -23.66 -3.18 -4.67
N ALA A 740 -24.48 -3.13 -5.72
CA ALA A 740 -24.92 -1.86 -6.32
C ALA A 740 -25.67 -0.95 -5.32
N SER A 741 -26.46 -1.53 -4.41
CA SER A 741 -27.13 -0.80 -3.33
C SER A 741 -26.15 -0.30 -2.27
N LEU A 742 -25.23 -1.15 -1.83
CA LEU A 742 -24.21 -0.82 -0.82
C LEU A 742 -23.36 0.37 -1.26
N THR A 743 -22.98 0.43 -2.53
CA THR A 743 -22.23 1.55 -3.09
C THR A 743 -22.99 2.88 -3.02
N GLN A 744 -24.33 2.89 -3.13
CA GLN A 744 -25.13 4.11 -2.93
C GLN A 744 -25.17 4.51 -1.46
N VAL A 745 -25.32 3.56 -0.54
CA VAL A 745 -25.28 3.83 0.92
C VAL A 745 -23.93 4.40 1.33
N LEU A 746 -22.82 3.77 0.91
CA LEU A 746 -21.46 4.23 1.21
C LEU A 746 -21.17 5.61 0.59
N LYS A 747 -21.69 5.90 -0.60
CA LYS A 747 -21.59 7.23 -1.20
C LYS A 747 -22.33 8.28 -0.38
N ALA A 748 -23.58 8.01 0.02
CA ALA A 748 -24.36 8.93 0.86
C ALA A 748 -23.69 9.16 2.22
N SER A 749 -23.18 8.09 2.85
CA SER A 749 -22.45 8.17 4.12
C SER A 749 -21.14 8.98 4.01
N ARG A 750 -20.47 8.95 2.86
CA ARG A 750 -19.28 9.78 2.59
C ARG A 750 -19.62 11.26 2.41
N GLU A 751 -20.75 11.57 1.78
CA GLU A 751 -21.21 12.95 1.57
C GLU A 751 -21.71 13.61 2.89
N ASP A 752 -22.16 12.79 3.83
CA ASP A 752 -22.58 13.13 5.20
C ASP A 752 -21.38 13.35 6.15
N THR A 753 -20.76 14.51 6.06
CA THR A 753 -19.52 14.84 6.80
C THR A 753 -19.76 15.61 8.10
N ARG A 754 -21.01 15.77 8.54
CA ARG A 754 -21.37 16.50 9.76
C ARG A 754 -21.90 15.56 10.82
N ILE A 755 -21.01 15.12 11.71
CA ILE A 755 -21.35 14.16 12.75
C ILE A 755 -21.91 14.92 13.97
N PRO A 756 -23.13 14.64 14.44
CA PRO A 756 -23.68 15.28 15.63
C PRO A 756 -22.91 14.85 16.89
N LEU A 757 -22.84 15.74 17.88
CA LEU A 757 -22.15 15.50 19.16
C LEU A 757 -23.11 15.24 20.33
N GLN A 758 -24.36 15.71 20.24
CA GLN A 758 -25.39 15.34 21.21
C GLN A 758 -25.55 13.81 21.24
N ARG A 759 -25.43 13.18 22.43
CA ARG A 759 -25.35 11.72 22.55
C ARG A 759 -26.51 11.00 21.87
N THR A 760 -27.75 11.46 22.08
CA THR A 760 -28.96 10.87 21.51
C THR A 760 -29.02 11.00 19.99
N ALA A 761 -28.64 12.16 19.44
CA ALA A 761 -28.58 12.39 18.00
C ALA A 761 -27.45 11.56 17.34
N TRP A 762 -26.30 11.43 18.01
CA TRP A 762 -25.17 10.61 17.57
C TRP A 762 -25.50 9.11 17.58
N GLU A 763 -26.13 8.60 18.66
CA GLU A 763 -26.59 7.21 18.73
C GLU A 763 -27.64 6.92 17.64
N ALA A 764 -28.56 7.85 17.37
CA ALA A 764 -29.55 7.73 16.30
C ALA A 764 -28.90 7.75 14.90
N HIS A 765 -27.97 8.68 14.64
CA HIS A 765 -27.21 8.78 13.39
C HIS A 765 -26.42 7.50 13.11
N ARG A 766 -25.61 7.04 14.08
CA ARG A 766 -24.85 5.79 13.98
C ARG A 766 -25.76 4.59 13.72
N LYS A 767 -26.90 4.50 14.41
CA LYS A 767 -27.89 3.42 14.21
C LYS A 767 -28.51 3.46 12.81
N GLN A 768 -28.81 4.65 12.28
CA GLN A 768 -29.33 4.82 10.92
C GLN A 768 -28.31 4.39 9.86
N GLN A 769 -27.06 4.87 9.98
CA GLN A 769 -25.97 4.50 9.06
C GLN A 769 -25.72 2.98 9.09
N ARG A 770 -25.64 2.39 10.30
CA ARG A 770 -25.46 0.94 10.49
C ARG A 770 -26.61 0.13 9.86
N ALA A 771 -27.87 0.51 10.12
CA ALA A 771 -29.03 -0.17 9.54
C ALA A 771 -29.07 -0.10 8.00
N ALA A 772 -28.66 1.02 7.41
CA ALA A 772 -28.56 1.17 5.96
C ALA A 772 -27.45 0.26 5.38
N LEU A 773 -26.29 0.20 6.03
CA LEU A 773 -25.19 -0.68 5.64
C LEU A 773 -25.58 -2.16 5.76
N ASP A 774 -26.19 -2.58 6.87
CA ASP A 774 -26.63 -3.97 7.07
C ASP A 774 -27.70 -4.40 6.06
N ALA A 775 -28.64 -3.52 5.71
CA ALA A 775 -29.67 -3.80 4.71
C ALA A 775 -29.08 -3.95 3.29
N ALA A 776 -28.05 -3.17 2.96
CA ALA A 776 -27.43 -3.17 1.64
C ALA A 776 -26.30 -4.20 1.48
N SER A 777 -25.69 -4.66 2.57
CA SER A 777 -24.50 -5.54 2.52
C SER A 777 -24.80 -6.89 1.85
N PRO A 778 -23.98 -7.32 0.86
CA PRO A 778 -24.03 -8.65 0.28
C PRO A 778 -23.45 -9.67 1.27
N ASP A 779 -24.06 -10.86 1.34
CA ASP A 779 -23.44 -11.99 2.02
C ASP A 779 -22.63 -12.80 1.02
N LEU A 780 -21.34 -12.45 0.90
CA LEU A 780 -20.39 -13.11 0.00
C LEU A 780 -19.66 -14.29 0.67
N LYS A 781 -19.72 -14.41 2.01
CA LYS A 781 -18.98 -15.42 2.77
C LYS A 781 -19.83 -16.66 3.07
N SER A 782 -21.11 -16.50 3.40
CA SER A 782 -22.02 -17.63 3.68
C SER A 782 -22.81 -18.11 2.46
N GLY A 783 -22.95 -17.26 1.42
CA GLY A 783 -23.60 -17.61 0.16
C GLY A 783 -22.96 -18.84 -0.51
N PRO A 784 -23.75 -19.71 -1.17
CA PRO A 784 -23.25 -20.98 -1.69
C PRO A 784 -22.15 -20.80 -2.74
N ALA A 785 -21.17 -21.72 -2.75
CA ALA A 785 -20.12 -21.74 -3.76
C ALA A 785 -20.70 -22.00 -5.16
N ALA A 786 -20.48 -21.07 -6.08
CA ALA A 786 -20.92 -21.14 -7.48
C ALA A 786 -19.91 -21.92 -8.35
N LEU A 787 -18.64 -21.97 -7.91
CA LEU A 787 -17.52 -22.55 -8.66
C LEU A 787 -16.85 -23.66 -7.84
N ALA A 788 -16.55 -24.79 -8.49
CA ALA A 788 -15.70 -25.83 -7.93
C ALA A 788 -14.23 -25.49 -8.23
N VAL A 789 -13.42 -25.21 -7.20
CA VAL A 789 -12.05 -24.71 -7.36
C VAL A 789 -11.02 -25.81 -7.08
N LYS A 790 -10.22 -26.17 -8.10
CA LYS A 790 -9.04 -27.02 -7.95
C LYS A 790 -7.78 -26.18 -8.19
N SER A 791 -7.01 -25.87 -7.15
CA SER A 791 -5.70 -25.22 -7.30
C SER A 791 -4.74 -26.07 -8.14
N LEU A 792 -3.87 -25.42 -8.89
CA LEU A 792 -2.66 -26.04 -9.44
C LEU A 792 -1.59 -26.10 -8.33
N ASP A 793 -0.73 -27.11 -8.38
CA ASP A 793 0.35 -27.28 -7.41
C ASP A 793 1.55 -26.42 -7.85
N ASP A 794 2.14 -25.62 -6.96
CA ASP A 794 3.43 -24.95 -7.25
C ASP A 794 4.57 -25.83 -6.67
N PRO A 795 5.30 -26.59 -7.52
CA PRO A 795 6.35 -27.51 -7.06
C PRO A 795 7.61 -26.79 -6.53
N SER A 796 7.66 -25.45 -6.56
CA SER A 796 8.73 -24.66 -5.94
C SER A 796 8.46 -24.30 -4.48
N LEU A 797 7.25 -24.55 -3.96
CA LEU A 797 6.91 -24.28 -2.56
C LEU A 797 7.49 -25.35 -1.61
N PRO A 798 8.06 -24.96 -0.46
CA PRO A 798 8.47 -25.91 0.56
C PRO A 798 7.25 -26.58 1.21
N PRO A 799 7.38 -27.83 1.69
CA PRO A 799 6.30 -28.49 2.42
C PRO A 799 5.98 -27.75 3.73
N PRO A 800 4.73 -27.82 4.22
CA PRO A 800 4.33 -27.18 5.47
C PRO A 800 5.13 -27.74 6.64
N GLY A 801 5.82 -26.86 7.36
CA GLY A 801 6.61 -27.22 8.54
C GLY A 801 5.81 -27.27 9.84
N PRO A 802 6.46 -27.73 10.93
CA PRO A 802 5.78 -28.07 12.18
C PRO A 802 5.12 -26.84 12.83
N GLY A 803 3.81 -26.94 13.09
CA GLY A 803 3.02 -25.94 13.81
C GLY A 803 2.39 -24.84 12.94
N GLY A 804 2.69 -24.76 11.64
CA GLY A 804 2.03 -23.80 10.75
C GLY A 804 0.68 -24.31 10.21
N LYS A 805 -0.42 -23.55 10.43
CA LYS A 805 -1.71 -23.77 9.73
C LYS A 805 -1.63 -23.35 8.25
N VAL A 806 -0.79 -24.02 7.47
CA VAL A 806 -0.57 -23.70 6.04
C VAL A 806 -1.80 -24.06 5.19
N ASP A 807 -2.54 -25.11 5.57
CA ASP A 807 -3.76 -25.55 4.88
C ASP A 807 -4.84 -24.45 4.84
N ASP A 808 -5.00 -23.69 5.95
CA ASP A 808 -6.02 -22.65 6.10
C ASP A 808 -5.88 -21.49 5.08
N ARG A 809 -4.67 -21.12 4.67
CA ARG A 809 -4.47 -20.00 3.72
C ARG A 809 -4.94 -20.38 2.32
N LEU A 810 -4.50 -21.54 1.84
CA LEU A 810 -4.88 -22.02 0.50
C LEU A 810 -6.36 -22.43 0.46
N ALA A 811 -6.90 -23.02 1.54
CA ALA A 811 -8.33 -23.27 1.68
C ALA A 811 -9.15 -21.97 1.63
N ARG A 812 -8.78 -20.93 2.40
CA ARG A 812 -9.47 -19.63 2.37
C ARG A 812 -9.41 -18.97 0.97
N TRP A 813 -8.29 -19.07 0.26
CA TRP A 813 -8.20 -18.56 -1.11
C TRP A 813 -9.13 -19.33 -2.07
N ARG A 814 -9.13 -20.67 -2.01
CA ARG A 814 -10.05 -21.51 -2.82
C ARG A 814 -11.51 -21.16 -2.53
N ASP A 815 -11.89 -21.02 -1.26
CA ASP A 815 -13.26 -20.66 -0.85
C ASP A 815 -13.67 -19.26 -1.32
N THR A 816 -12.75 -18.28 -1.22
CA THR A 816 -12.96 -16.93 -1.75
C THR A 816 -13.23 -16.96 -3.26
N VAL A 817 -12.39 -17.66 -4.03
CA VAL A 817 -12.57 -17.83 -5.49
C VAL A 817 -13.86 -18.60 -5.81
N ALA A 818 -14.27 -19.55 -4.97
CA ALA A 818 -15.48 -20.36 -5.16
C ALA A 818 -16.79 -19.57 -5.04
N ARG A 819 -16.77 -18.42 -4.33
CA ARG A 819 -17.94 -17.59 -4.00
C ARG A 819 -17.90 -16.19 -4.63
N ASP A 820 -16.85 -15.85 -5.39
CA ASP A 820 -16.69 -14.56 -6.02
C ASP A 820 -17.66 -14.41 -7.23
N PRO A 821 -18.63 -13.47 -7.18
CA PRO A 821 -19.64 -13.32 -8.24
C PRO A 821 -19.07 -12.66 -9.50
N TRP A 822 -17.96 -11.93 -9.42
CA TRP A 822 -17.28 -11.36 -10.58
C TRP A 822 -16.52 -12.45 -11.35
N ILE A 823 -15.89 -13.41 -10.65
CA ILE A 823 -15.27 -14.59 -11.27
C ILE A 823 -16.34 -15.51 -11.88
N GLU A 824 -17.49 -15.72 -11.21
CA GLU A 824 -18.64 -16.46 -11.77
C GLU A 824 -19.12 -15.83 -13.10
N GLU A 825 -19.31 -14.51 -13.14
CA GLU A 825 -19.73 -13.83 -14.37
C GLU A 825 -18.64 -13.88 -15.45
N CYS A 826 -17.35 -13.80 -15.10
CA CYS A 826 -16.25 -14.00 -16.06
C CYS A 826 -16.26 -15.41 -16.69
N ALA A 827 -16.56 -16.46 -15.91
CA ALA A 827 -16.72 -17.82 -16.42
C ALA A 827 -17.93 -17.92 -17.38
N ASN A 828 -19.04 -17.24 -17.05
CA ASN A 828 -20.19 -17.14 -17.95
C ASN A 828 -19.89 -16.37 -19.25
N VAL A 829 -19.07 -15.32 -19.20
CA VAL A 829 -18.61 -14.57 -20.39
C VAL A 829 -17.73 -15.46 -21.28
N LEU A 830 -16.80 -16.24 -20.72
CA LEU A 830 -16.00 -17.20 -21.50
C LEU A 830 -16.88 -18.26 -22.18
N ALA A 831 -17.87 -18.81 -21.46
CA ALA A 831 -18.83 -19.75 -22.04
C ALA A 831 -19.70 -19.12 -23.16
N ASP A 832 -19.87 -17.80 -23.14
CA ASP A 832 -20.54 -17.02 -24.19
C ASP A 832 -19.62 -16.60 -25.35
N MET A 833 -18.30 -16.62 -25.18
CA MET A 833 -17.30 -16.41 -26.24
C MET A 833 -17.07 -17.67 -27.10
N ALA A 834 -17.42 -18.84 -26.57
CA ALA A 834 -17.35 -20.13 -27.26
C ALA A 834 -18.56 -20.43 -28.18
N LYS A 835 -19.55 -19.53 -28.24
CA LYS A 835 -20.79 -19.63 -29.02
C LYS A 835 -20.73 -18.73 -30.26
#